data_AF-A0A7S2LHL9-F1
#
_entry.id   AF-A0A7S2LHL9-F1
#
_cell.length_a   1.000
_cell.length_b   1.000
_cell.length_c   1.000
_cell.angle_alpha   90.00
_cell.angle_beta   90.00
_cell.angle_gamma   90.00
#
_symmetry.space_group_name_H-M   'P 1'
#
loop_
_entity.id
_entity.type
_entity.pdbx_description
1 polymer ?
#
loop_
_entity_poly.entity_id
_entity_poly.type
_entity_poly.pdbx_seq_one_letter_code
_entity_poly.pdbx_strand_id
1 'polypeptide(L)'
;PGAAAGGAPARAASEIRFKEIAHYVGLNLVRNPSLTRSAPRALRLPASGGVSAGASLESSLCERLPATPSMAPSLDVLQNSGVHQHGRAERLKCQLEWLKAERRAEQEHIRKLDSCVSDSMLAQKRAQQRVAKHQEMRHLHAQRASEVDGKIKSLLERLETSEGADRSATGMAQALAQHPSRDSFSLEAPPSAGSPPGTAGEVEAFASSVGILKQSAERAAAPAPARKTSVGQQPMGGSTRSLQASLAAQDLPLTAVPRSAPAGAVGPRRASRAILVPPRAPLAASDEDAAGARDKIRQELKCAARRRLLETGPPATVSPLFVSQSPHDSENRYLARVAFQTIDLNGSGNISSQEFADGLSRMGVNWQQITGFTRGRDVFTMFDEDKDYHISFKELFPEEVPDEAERPSTPDFCRMYIRQRNYDIKGSCWQPASREEEVKIVREFSDRNDEAAAKRAWMRSTMRRLKTRGKSDGRCREVVAEHLPRGTGPRDQEGVSTFTKVDLKNCKKAYSDDVNAPTRRLTKLVGDFKDQRREQKRIFDKLYAVTEGLKQREEEAAKLSSLGNGLTGILAKGKEVKEEPKPTLNPQVAKLLGAAGLEAPEVEKLFEEYIKFSDSSQHLGKRGFARLVQALLPNTDVQGAKADDWWSQVRSDSVDFAGGVAEDAEGSTKSQGSRGATCSFAQFCMWWVKSKARSGG
;
A
#
# COMPACT_ATOMS: atom_id res chain seq x y z
N PRO A 1 28.18 84.43 41.06
CA PRO A 1 27.28 85.60 41.01
C PRO A 1 26.54 85.70 39.65
N GLY A 2 25.22 85.51 39.66
CA GLY A 2 24.31 86.09 38.65
C GLY A 2 23.96 85.26 37.41
N ALA A 3 22.87 84.49 37.51
CA ALA A 3 21.76 84.32 36.56
C ALA A 3 21.98 84.16 35.03
N ALA A 4 21.53 83.04 34.46
CA ALA A 4 20.22 82.95 33.78
C ALA A 4 20.05 81.55 33.15
N ALA A 5 19.02 80.82 33.61
CA ALA A 5 18.64 79.51 33.11
C ALA A 5 17.67 79.66 31.93
N GLY A 6 18.02 79.07 30.78
CA GLY A 6 17.12 78.84 29.65
C GLY A 6 16.84 77.35 29.51
N GLY A 7 15.62 76.93 29.86
CA GLY A 7 15.16 75.54 29.74
C GLY A 7 14.85 75.16 28.30
N ALA A 8 15.34 74.00 27.87
CA ALA A 8 14.89 73.31 26.66
C ALA A 8 13.74 72.35 27.02
N PRO A 9 12.66 72.27 26.22
CA PRO A 9 11.53 71.40 26.53
C PRO A 9 11.92 69.93 26.36
N ALA A 10 11.59 69.13 27.37
CA ALA A 10 11.65 67.68 27.31
C ALA A 10 10.80 67.18 26.13
N ARG A 11 11.44 66.50 25.16
CA ARG A 11 10.72 65.75 24.13
C ARG A 11 9.95 64.62 24.83
N ALA A 12 8.64 64.66 24.71
CA ALA A 12 7.76 63.57 25.12
C ALA A 12 8.25 62.27 24.48
N ALA A 13 8.49 61.25 25.30
CA ALA A 13 8.79 59.91 24.83
C ALA A 13 7.61 59.45 23.96
N SER A 14 7.87 59.30 22.67
CA SER A 14 6.92 58.71 21.73
C SER A 14 6.58 57.31 22.23
N GLU A 15 5.30 57.10 22.55
CA GLU A 15 4.69 55.82 22.89
C GLU A 15 5.05 54.79 21.81
N ILE A 16 6.02 53.92 22.12
CA ILE A 16 6.48 52.89 21.21
C ILE A 16 5.33 51.91 21.04
N ARG A 17 4.71 51.89 19.85
CA ARG A 17 3.55 51.03 19.58
C ARG A 17 4.02 49.59 19.48
N PHE A 18 3.33 48.69 20.17
CA PHE A 18 3.54 47.24 20.18
C PHE A 18 3.82 46.63 18.79
N LYS A 19 3.13 47.12 17.76
CA LYS A 19 3.29 46.71 16.35
C LYS A 19 4.72 46.94 15.81
N GLU A 20 5.40 47.99 16.26
CA GLU A 20 6.75 48.33 15.80
C GLU A 20 7.81 47.42 16.44
N ILE A 21 7.62 47.02 17.70
CA ILE A 21 8.51 46.07 18.39
C ILE A 21 8.34 44.66 17.79
N ALA A 22 7.11 44.19 17.62
CA ALA A 22 6.84 42.87 17.03
C ALA A 22 7.39 42.78 15.59
N HIS A 23 7.20 43.83 14.78
CA HIS A 23 7.74 43.91 13.43
C HIS A 23 9.27 44.01 13.40
N TYR A 24 9.88 44.73 14.34
CA TYR A 24 11.35 44.83 14.44
C TYR A 24 12.00 43.52 14.91
N VAL A 25 11.38 42.82 15.87
CA VAL A 25 11.82 41.48 16.29
C VAL A 25 11.64 40.49 15.13
N GLY A 26 10.49 40.49 14.47
CA GLY A 26 10.22 39.69 13.28
C GLY A 26 11.25 39.89 12.15
N LEU A 27 11.55 41.14 11.78
CA LEU A 27 12.50 41.46 10.71
C LEU A 27 13.96 41.11 11.05
N ASN A 28 14.37 41.20 12.32
CA ASN A 28 15.73 40.80 12.72
C ASN A 28 15.92 39.28 12.70
N LEU A 29 14.84 38.50 12.83
CA LEU A 29 14.87 37.05 12.66
C LEU A 29 15.11 36.63 11.19
N VAL A 30 14.69 37.46 10.22
CA VAL A 30 14.83 37.17 8.78
C VAL A 30 16.24 37.50 8.25
N ARG A 31 16.99 38.40 8.89
CA ARG A 31 18.22 38.98 8.31
C ARG A 31 19.54 38.25 8.58
N ASN A 32 19.56 37.16 9.37
CA ASN A 32 20.80 36.42 9.67
C ASN A 32 20.84 35.00 9.03
N PRO A 33 21.29 34.86 7.76
CA PRO A 33 21.39 33.56 7.08
C PRO A 33 22.59 32.70 7.53
N SER A 34 23.36 33.10 8.56
CA SER A 34 24.57 32.39 9.00
C SER A 34 24.30 31.21 9.95
N LEU A 35 23.06 30.97 10.39
CA LEU A 35 22.73 29.91 11.35
C LEU A 35 22.30 28.56 10.72
N THR A 36 22.23 28.44 9.38
CA THR A 36 21.77 27.21 8.70
C THR A 36 22.87 26.35 8.06
N ARG A 37 24.17 26.61 8.33
CA ARG A 37 25.28 25.79 7.78
C ARG A 37 25.99 24.94 8.84
N SER A 38 25.34 23.86 9.25
CA SER A 38 26.03 22.72 9.88
C SER A 38 26.57 21.79 8.80
N ALA A 39 27.89 21.83 8.56
CA ALA A 39 28.59 20.95 7.64
C ALA A 39 28.71 19.51 8.20
N PRO A 40 28.51 18.45 7.41
CA PRO A 40 28.81 17.10 7.85
C PRO A 40 30.33 16.83 7.82
N ARG A 41 30.81 16.31 8.95
CA ARG A 41 32.17 15.80 9.19
C ARG A 41 32.65 14.85 8.10
N ALA A 42 33.85 15.13 7.61
CA ALA A 42 34.67 14.23 6.81
C ALA A 42 34.96 12.92 7.55
N LEU A 43 34.64 11.78 6.92
CA LEU A 43 35.18 10.48 7.28
C LEU A 43 36.14 10.00 6.18
N ARG A 44 37.31 9.61 6.66
CA ARG A 44 38.49 9.14 5.95
C ARG A 44 38.17 7.90 5.08
N LEU A 45 38.63 7.94 3.83
CA LEU A 45 38.92 6.75 3.02
C LEU A 45 40.34 6.26 3.34
N PRO A 46 40.58 4.95 3.47
CA PRO A 46 41.91 4.38 3.27
C PRO A 46 42.17 4.11 1.79
N ALA A 47 43.33 4.57 1.33
CA ALA A 47 43.96 4.17 0.08
C ALA A 47 44.86 2.94 0.29
N SER A 48 45.30 2.36 -0.83
CA SER A 48 46.20 1.21 -1.06
C SER A 48 45.50 -0.16 -1.07
N GLY A 49 45.70 -1.00 -2.09
CA GLY A 49 46.55 -0.89 -3.27
C GLY A 49 46.16 -1.87 -4.36
N GLY A 50 46.46 -1.49 -5.60
CA GLY A 50 46.35 -2.35 -6.78
C GLY A 50 47.64 -3.09 -7.09
N VAL A 51 47.52 -4.11 -7.95
CA VAL A 51 48.41 -4.45 -9.09
C VAL A 51 47.46 -5.19 -10.08
N SER A 52 47.09 -4.64 -11.25
CA SER A 52 47.82 -4.59 -12.55
C SER A 52 48.08 -5.99 -13.13
N ALA A 53 47.97 -6.29 -14.42
CA ALA A 53 47.56 -5.61 -15.66
C ALA A 53 47.30 -6.76 -16.68
N GLY A 54 46.51 -6.62 -17.75
CA GLY A 54 46.90 -5.99 -19.04
C GLY A 54 47.75 -6.97 -19.86
N ALA A 55 47.54 -7.26 -21.16
CA ALA A 55 47.16 -6.46 -22.32
C ALA A 55 46.66 -7.45 -23.43
N SER A 56 45.73 -7.13 -24.36
CA SER A 56 45.76 -6.14 -25.46
C SER A 56 46.89 -6.44 -26.48
N LEU A 57 46.79 -6.35 -27.80
CA LEU A 57 45.76 -6.07 -28.81
C LEU A 57 46.32 -6.55 -30.18
N GLU A 58 45.53 -6.38 -31.22
CA GLU A 58 45.65 -6.85 -32.60
C GLU A 58 46.86 -6.39 -33.47
N SER A 59 47.09 -7.20 -34.52
CA SER A 59 47.29 -6.84 -35.94
C SER A 59 48.69 -6.79 -36.58
N SER A 60 48.81 -7.62 -37.65
CA SER A 60 49.38 -7.32 -38.97
C SER A 60 50.87 -7.59 -39.31
N LEU A 61 51.01 -8.63 -40.16
CA LEU A 61 51.84 -8.79 -41.38
C LEU A 61 53.30 -9.28 -41.36
N CYS A 62 53.46 -10.32 -42.20
CA CYS A 62 54.61 -10.77 -43.00
C CYS A 62 55.75 -11.62 -42.39
N GLU A 63 55.84 -12.81 -43.01
CA GLU A 63 57.04 -13.50 -43.50
C GLU A 63 57.79 -14.52 -42.63
N ARG A 64 58.05 -15.66 -43.30
CA ARG A 64 59.02 -16.75 -43.05
C ARG A 64 58.64 -17.88 -42.08
N LEU A 65 58.26 -18.99 -42.74
CA LEU A 65 58.30 -20.37 -42.28
C LEU A 65 59.64 -20.76 -41.62
N PRO A 66 59.59 -21.65 -40.61
CA PRO A 66 60.50 -22.80 -40.62
C PRO A 66 59.73 -24.13 -40.45
N ALA A 67 60.31 -25.15 -41.07
CA ALA A 67 59.81 -26.51 -41.20
C ALA A 67 59.53 -27.20 -39.85
N THR A 68 58.42 -27.94 -39.78
CA THR A 68 58.14 -28.93 -38.75
C THR A 68 58.82 -30.26 -39.10
N PRO A 69 59.45 -30.96 -38.14
CA PRO A 69 60.05 -32.25 -38.39
C PRO A 69 58.96 -33.32 -38.51
N SER A 70 58.96 -33.96 -39.69
CA SER A 70 58.36 -35.25 -39.98
C SER A 70 58.91 -36.30 -39.01
N MET A 71 58.03 -36.90 -38.22
CA MET A 71 58.26 -38.18 -37.55
C MET A 71 57.14 -39.11 -38.00
N ALA A 72 57.45 -39.87 -39.06
CA ALA A 72 56.63 -40.98 -39.52
C ALA A 72 56.66 -42.12 -38.48
N PRO A 73 55.52 -42.68 -38.07
CA PRO A 73 55.50 -43.97 -37.40
C PRO A 73 55.60 -45.08 -38.45
N SER A 74 56.58 -45.96 -38.21
CA SER A 74 56.86 -47.20 -38.94
C SER A 74 55.60 -48.05 -39.15
N LEU A 75 55.35 -48.35 -40.42
CA LEU A 75 54.56 -49.45 -40.93
C LEU A 75 55.26 -50.76 -40.57
N ASP A 76 54.85 -51.43 -39.49
CA ASP A 76 55.06 -52.88 -39.31
C ASP A 76 54.31 -53.41 -38.07
N VAL A 77 52.97 -53.34 -38.08
CA VAL A 77 52.12 -54.24 -37.27
C VAL A 77 50.78 -54.46 -38.00
N LEU A 78 50.83 -55.12 -39.17
CA LEU A 78 49.65 -55.64 -39.85
C LEU A 78 49.41 -57.09 -39.40
N GLN A 79 48.69 -57.31 -38.28
CA GLN A 79 47.93 -58.56 -38.01
C GLN A 79 47.17 -58.55 -36.67
N ASN A 80 46.46 -57.46 -36.35
CA ASN A 80 45.46 -57.51 -35.25
C ASN A 80 44.27 -56.57 -35.51
N SER A 81 43.58 -56.79 -36.62
CA SER A 81 42.52 -55.91 -37.15
C SER A 81 41.12 -56.08 -36.53
N GLY A 82 40.94 -56.97 -35.55
CA GLY A 82 39.64 -57.22 -34.91
C GLY A 82 39.22 -56.21 -33.83
N VAL A 83 40.18 -55.60 -33.13
CA VAL A 83 39.88 -54.82 -31.90
C VAL A 83 39.59 -53.33 -32.19
N HIS A 84 40.11 -52.78 -33.29
CA HIS A 84 39.91 -51.36 -33.63
C HIS A 84 38.53 -51.05 -34.22
N GLN A 85 37.83 -52.03 -34.83
CA GLN A 85 36.48 -51.80 -35.34
C GLN A 85 35.46 -51.61 -34.20
N HIS A 86 35.65 -52.30 -33.07
CA HIS A 86 34.76 -52.19 -31.92
C HIS A 86 34.80 -50.79 -31.30
N GLY A 87 35.97 -50.17 -31.23
CA GLY A 87 36.13 -48.79 -30.74
C GLY A 87 35.58 -47.71 -31.70
N ARG A 88 35.44 -47.99 -33.00
CA ARG A 88 34.79 -47.08 -33.94
C ARG A 88 33.27 -47.11 -33.79
N ALA A 89 32.69 -48.30 -33.61
CA ALA A 89 31.26 -48.47 -33.39
C ALA A 89 30.80 -47.81 -32.08
N GLU A 90 31.52 -47.98 -30.99
CA GLU A 90 31.20 -47.33 -29.70
C GLU A 90 31.28 -45.80 -29.76
N ARG A 91 32.25 -45.23 -30.49
CA ARG A 91 32.32 -43.78 -30.72
C ARG A 91 31.13 -43.26 -31.51
N LEU A 92 30.71 -43.97 -32.56
CA LEU A 92 29.53 -43.61 -33.34
C LEU A 92 28.25 -43.72 -32.49
N LYS A 93 28.10 -44.74 -31.64
CA LYS A 93 26.98 -44.85 -30.70
C LYS A 93 26.93 -43.69 -29.71
N CYS A 94 28.08 -43.32 -29.13
CA CYS A 94 28.17 -42.17 -28.23
C CYS A 94 27.78 -40.86 -28.92
N GLN A 95 28.24 -40.67 -30.16
CA GLN A 95 27.88 -39.51 -30.97
C GLN A 95 26.38 -39.48 -31.29
N LEU A 96 25.78 -40.64 -31.57
CA LEU A 96 24.35 -40.78 -31.85
C LEU A 96 23.49 -40.53 -30.61
N GLU A 97 23.90 -41.00 -29.43
CA GLU A 97 23.23 -40.67 -28.16
C GLU A 97 23.36 -39.20 -27.79
N TRP A 98 24.51 -38.56 -28.07
CA TRP A 98 24.67 -37.11 -27.88
C TRP A 98 23.70 -36.32 -28.78
N LEU A 99 23.62 -36.65 -30.08
CA LEU A 99 22.68 -36.02 -31.01
C LEU A 99 21.22 -36.26 -30.62
N LYS A 100 20.87 -37.44 -30.10
CA LYS A 100 19.52 -37.70 -29.56
C LYS A 100 19.24 -36.85 -28.32
N ALA A 101 20.21 -36.68 -27.42
CA ALA A 101 20.05 -35.87 -26.23
C ALA A 101 19.89 -34.39 -26.59
N GLU A 102 20.67 -33.89 -27.55
CA GLU A 102 20.54 -32.53 -28.10
C GLU A 102 19.16 -32.32 -28.71
N ARG A 103 18.68 -33.23 -29.57
CA ARG A 103 17.33 -33.18 -30.14
C ARG A 103 16.23 -33.17 -29.08
N ARG A 104 16.37 -33.92 -27.97
CA ARG A 104 15.40 -33.87 -26.86
C ARG A 104 15.42 -32.51 -26.15
N ALA A 105 16.59 -31.93 -25.96
CA ALA A 105 16.72 -30.61 -25.35
C ALA A 105 16.06 -29.53 -26.23
N GLU A 106 16.28 -29.56 -27.53
CA GLU A 106 15.63 -28.66 -28.49
C GLU A 106 14.11 -28.83 -28.50
N GLN A 107 13.60 -30.07 -28.51
CA GLN A 107 12.17 -30.33 -28.43
C GLN A 107 11.55 -29.81 -27.13
N GLU A 108 12.26 -29.88 -26.01
CA GLU A 108 11.79 -29.33 -24.74
C GLU A 108 11.77 -27.80 -24.75
N HIS A 109 12.74 -27.15 -25.41
CA HIS A 109 12.74 -25.71 -25.65
C HIS A 109 11.55 -25.27 -26.51
N ILE A 110 11.27 -25.99 -27.60
CA ILE A 110 10.10 -25.72 -28.46
C ILE A 110 8.80 -25.85 -27.64
N ARG A 111 8.64 -26.94 -26.86
CA ARG A 111 7.47 -27.10 -25.98
C ARG A 111 7.31 -25.97 -24.95
N LYS A 112 8.41 -25.46 -24.40
CA LYS A 112 8.39 -24.31 -23.48
C LYS A 112 7.94 -23.03 -24.19
N LEU A 113 8.42 -22.79 -25.41
CA LEU A 113 7.99 -21.66 -26.22
C LEU A 113 6.49 -21.77 -26.56
N ASP A 114 6.01 -22.94 -26.98
CA ASP A 114 4.58 -23.17 -27.28
C ASP A 114 3.69 -22.93 -26.05
N SER A 115 4.14 -23.35 -24.86
CA SER A 115 3.43 -23.06 -23.61
C SER A 115 3.40 -21.57 -23.30
N CYS A 116 4.52 -20.86 -23.48
CA CYS A 116 4.59 -19.42 -23.22
C CYS A 116 3.72 -18.61 -24.20
N VAL A 117 3.69 -19.01 -25.48
CA VAL A 117 2.83 -18.38 -26.50
C VAL A 117 1.35 -18.64 -26.19
N SER A 118 1.00 -19.85 -25.76
CA SER A 118 -0.37 -20.20 -25.36
C SER A 118 -0.85 -19.40 -24.15
N ASP A 119 0.00 -19.21 -23.14
CA ASP A 119 -0.31 -18.40 -21.96
C ASP A 119 -0.43 -16.90 -22.28
N SER A 120 0.42 -16.40 -23.17
CA SER A 120 0.37 -15.02 -23.68
C SER A 120 -0.95 -14.75 -24.43
N MET A 121 -1.38 -15.68 -25.30
CA MET A 121 -2.67 -15.61 -26.00
C MET A 121 -3.86 -15.62 -25.03
N LEU A 122 -3.83 -16.46 -23.99
CA LEU A 122 -4.85 -16.48 -22.95
C LEU A 122 -4.90 -15.17 -22.16
N ALA A 123 -3.74 -14.56 -21.87
CA ALA A 123 -3.66 -13.26 -21.21
C ALA A 123 -4.24 -12.16 -22.11
N GLN A 124 -3.93 -12.15 -23.41
CA GLN A 124 -4.48 -11.22 -24.38
C GLN A 124 -6.01 -11.35 -24.51
N LYS A 125 -6.54 -12.58 -24.58
CA LYS A 125 -7.98 -12.84 -24.63
C LYS A 125 -8.70 -12.34 -23.37
N ARG A 126 -8.11 -12.53 -22.19
CA ARG A 126 -8.64 -11.97 -20.92
C ARG A 126 -8.59 -10.44 -20.90
N ALA A 127 -7.56 -9.82 -21.45
CA ALA A 127 -7.49 -8.36 -21.56
C ALA A 127 -8.59 -7.82 -22.48
N GLN A 128 -8.79 -8.45 -23.65
CA GLN A 128 -9.88 -8.10 -24.58
C GLN A 128 -11.26 -8.24 -23.92
N GLN A 129 -11.51 -9.30 -23.16
CA GLN A 129 -12.76 -9.47 -22.40
C GLN A 129 -13.01 -8.36 -21.38
N ARG A 130 -11.96 -7.85 -20.71
CA ARG A 130 -12.10 -6.72 -19.78
C ARG A 130 -12.46 -5.43 -20.52
N VAL A 131 -11.82 -5.18 -21.66
CA VAL A 131 -12.13 -4.02 -22.51
C VAL A 131 -13.57 -4.08 -23.00
N ALA A 132 -14.03 -5.23 -23.49
CA ALA A 132 -15.42 -5.43 -23.91
C ALA A 132 -16.41 -5.19 -22.75
N LYS A 133 -16.14 -5.73 -21.56
CA LYS A 133 -16.97 -5.49 -20.37
C LYS A 133 -17.00 -4.01 -19.97
N HIS A 134 -15.88 -3.29 -20.09
CA HIS A 134 -15.84 -1.85 -19.84
C HIS A 134 -16.62 -1.05 -20.89
N GLN A 135 -16.60 -1.46 -22.15
CA GLN A 135 -17.41 -0.85 -23.22
C GLN A 135 -18.90 -1.09 -22.97
N GLU A 136 -19.30 -2.30 -22.62
CA GLU A 136 -20.69 -2.64 -22.25
C GLU A 136 -21.17 -1.81 -21.06
N MET A 137 -20.35 -1.70 -20.01
CA MET A 137 -20.67 -0.83 -18.86
C MET A 137 -20.81 0.64 -19.26
N ARG A 138 -19.94 1.16 -20.14
CA ARG A 138 -20.08 2.53 -20.67
C ARG A 138 -21.37 2.71 -21.46
N HIS A 139 -21.74 1.74 -22.29
CA HIS A 139 -22.99 1.77 -23.04
C HIS A 139 -24.21 1.78 -22.10
N LEU A 140 -24.20 0.95 -21.05
CA LEU A 140 -25.27 0.90 -20.05
C LEU A 140 -25.37 2.22 -19.27
N HIS A 141 -24.24 2.85 -18.95
CA HIS A 141 -24.25 4.19 -18.34
C HIS A 141 -24.77 5.26 -19.30
N ALA A 142 -24.41 5.22 -20.58
CA ALA A 142 -24.92 6.13 -21.59
C ALA A 142 -26.44 5.99 -21.79
N GLN A 143 -26.94 4.75 -21.80
CA GLN A 143 -28.38 4.47 -21.88
C GLN A 143 -29.14 4.98 -20.66
N ARG A 144 -28.60 4.78 -19.44
CA ARG A 144 -29.22 5.34 -18.23
C ARG A 144 -29.21 6.87 -18.24
N ALA A 145 -28.16 7.49 -18.76
CA ALA A 145 -28.09 8.94 -18.89
C ALA A 145 -29.18 9.44 -19.85
N SER A 146 -29.34 8.82 -21.03
CA SER A 146 -30.39 9.22 -21.97
C SER A 146 -31.82 8.98 -21.45
N GLU A 147 -32.04 7.92 -20.66
CA GLU A 147 -33.32 7.71 -19.96
C GLU A 147 -33.62 8.81 -18.95
N VAL A 148 -32.61 9.28 -18.22
CA VAL A 148 -32.75 10.39 -17.26
C VAL A 148 -33.01 11.70 -18.00
N ASP A 149 -32.29 11.98 -19.09
CA ASP A 149 -32.50 13.15 -19.92
C ASP A 149 -33.90 13.15 -20.54
N GLY A 150 -34.39 12.00 -20.97
CA GLY A 150 -35.77 11.83 -21.46
C GLY A 150 -36.82 12.13 -20.37
N LYS A 151 -36.58 11.67 -19.14
CA LYS A 151 -37.45 12.01 -17.99
C LYS A 151 -37.43 13.50 -17.68
N ILE A 152 -36.25 14.13 -17.67
CA ILE A 152 -36.11 15.57 -17.47
C ILE A 152 -36.91 16.32 -18.54
N LYS A 153 -36.76 15.95 -19.81
CA LYS A 153 -37.50 16.56 -20.92
C LYS A 153 -39.02 16.41 -20.75
N SER A 154 -39.49 15.22 -20.37
CA SER A 154 -40.92 15.00 -20.12
C SER A 154 -41.48 15.81 -18.94
N LEU A 155 -40.65 16.06 -17.91
CA LEU A 155 -41.05 16.90 -16.77
C LEU A 155 -41.09 18.37 -17.15
N LEU A 156 -40.15 18.84 -17.97
CA LEU A 156 -40.17 20.21 -18.51
C LEU A 156 -41.40 20.45 -19.39
N GLU A 157 -41.75 19.51 -20.26
CA GLU A 157 -42.96 19.61 -21.10
C GLU A 157 -44.25 19.62 -20.25
N ARG A 158 -44.29 18.84 -19.16
CA ARG A 158 -45.39 18.87 -18.19
C ARG A 158 -45.48 20.20 -17.43
N LEU A 159 -44.34 20.80 -17.10
CA LEU A 159 -44.32 22.13 -16.47
C LEU A 159 -44.82 23.19 -17.43
N GLU A 160 -44.36 23.19 -18.68
CA GLU A 160 -44.77 24.16 -19.71
C GLU A 160 -46.27 24.07 -20.02
N THR A 161 -46.82 22.85 -20.09
CA THR A 161 -48.27 22.64 -20.25
C THR A 161 -49.08 23.07 -19.01
N SER A 162 -48.54 22.90 -17.80
CA SER A 162 -49.19 23.39 -16.57
C SER A 162 -49.18 24.92 -16.46
N GLU A 163 -48.05 25.56 -16.77
CA GLU A 163 -47.93 27.02 -16.75
C GLU A 163 -48.81 27.69 -17.83
N GLY A 164 -48.96 27.04 -18.99
CA GLY A 164 -49.88 27.49 -20.04
C GLY A 164 -51.35 27.42 -19.61
N ALA A 165 -51.74 26.38 -18.87
CA ALA A 165 -53.10 26.23 -18.33
C ALA A 165 -53.42 27.30 -17.27
N ASP A 166 -52.47 27.58 -16.37
CA ASP A 166 -52.63 28.59 -15.33
C ASP A 166 -52.71 30.02 -15.92
N ARG A 167 -51.94 30.31 -16.97
CA ARG A 167 -52.03 31.59 -17.70
C ARG A 167 -53.35 31.75 -18.45
N SER A 168 -53.91 30.67 -19.00
CA SER A 168 -55.24 30.70 -19.64
C SER A 168 -56.37 30.94 -18.62
N ALA A 169 -56.30 30.28 -17.46
CA ALA A 169 -57.27 30.51 -16.37
C ALA A 169 -57.17 31.94 -15.80
N THR A 170 -55.96 32.47 -15.66
CA THR A 170 -55.73 33.85 -15.18
C THR A 170 -56.14 34.89 -16.21
N GLY A 171 -55.88 34.65 -17.51
CA GLY A 171 -56.32 35.52 -18.60
C GLY A 171 -57.85 35.58 -18.76
N MET A 172 -58.55 34.46 -18.52
CA MET A 172 -60.03 34.44 -18.54
C MET A 172 -60.63 35.22 -17.35
N ALA A 173 -59.99 35.18 -16.17
CA ALA A 173 -60.39 36.00 -15.02
C ALA A 173 -60.12 37.50 -15.25
N GLN A 174 -59.05 37.84 -15.97
CA GLN A 174 -58.68 39.24 -16.25
C GLN A 174 -59.51 39.87 -17.39
N ALA A 175 -59.98 39.06 -18.35
CA ALA A 175 -60.88 39.50 -19.42
C ALA A 175 -62.32 39.79 -18.94
N LEU A 176 -62.75 39.20 -17.83
CA LEU A 176 -64.04 39.50 -17.17
C LEU A 176 -64.00 40.76 -16.29
N ALA A 177 -62.82 41.35 -16.07
CA ALA A 177 -62.63 42.52 -15.21
C ALA A 177 -62.49 43.86 -15.96
N GLN A 178 -62.65 43.89 -17.30
CA GLN A 178 -62.49 45.11 -18.09
C GLN A 178 -63.76 45.45 -18.89
N HIS A 179 -64.64 46.23 -18.27
CA HIS A 179 -65.57 47.17 -18.91
C HIS A 179 -65.91 48.31 -17.91
N PRO A 180 -66.33 49.50 -18.37
CA PRO A 180 -65.50 50.69 -18.26
C PRO A 180 -66.06 51.73 -17.28
N SER A 181 -65.17 52.40 -16.54
CA SER A 181 -65.48 53.69 -15.89
C SER A 181 -64.71 54.79 -16.61
N ARG A 182 -65.50 55.67 -17.18
CA ARG A 182 -65.18 56.69 -18.16
C ARG A 182 -64.85 58.01 -17.47
N ASP A 183 -63.84 58.69 -18.00
CA ASP A 183 -63.54 60.13 -17.99
C ASP A 183 -63.55 60.89 -16.66
N SER A 184 -62.38 61.39 -16.23
CA SER A 184 -62.00 62.83 -16.34
C SER A 184 -60.90 63.21 -15.33
N PHE A 185 -59.72 63.61 -15.82
CA PHE A 185 -59.16 64.97 -15.69
C PHE A 185 -57.67 65.03 -16.11
N SER A 186 -57.38 66.00 -16.97
CA SER A 186 -56.07 66.40 -17.49
C SER A 186 -55.13 66.98 -16.42
N LEU A 187 -53.81 66.87 -16.61
CA LEU A 187 -52.91 68.02 -16.84
C LEU A 187 -51.42 67.61 -16.95
N GLU A 188 -50.82 68.09 -18.04
CA GLU A 188 -49.47 68.65 -18.21
C GLU A 188 -48.17 67.82 -18.02
N ALA A 189 -47.42 67.78 -19.14
CA ALA A 189 -45.96 67.57 -19.32
C ALA A 189 -45.14 68.79 -18.79
N PRO A 190 -43.80 68.99 -18.99
CA PRO A 190 -42.82 68.36 -19.92
C PRO A 190 -41.35 68.27 -19.32
N PRO A 191 -40.21 68.39 -20.07
CA PRO A 191 -39.65 67.56 -21.16
C PRO A 191 -38.13 67.19 -21.03
N SER A 192 -37.64 66.49 -22.06
CA SER A 192 -36.25 66.42 -22.60
C SER A 192 -35.34 65.33 -22.01
N ALA A 193 -34.41 64.66 -22.72
CA ALA A 193 -33.86 64.70 -24.08
C ALA A 193 -33.41 63.23 -24.40
N GLY A 194 -33.40 62.69 -25.62
CA GLY A 194 -32.49 63.01 -26.73
C GLY A 194 -31.73 61.74 -27.21
N SER A 195 -32.18 61.17 -28.35
CA SER A 195 -31.37 60.51 -29.42
C SER A 195 -30.67 59.14 -29.16
N PRO A 196 -30.10 58.44 -30.18
CA PRO A 196 -30.77 57.62 -31.23
C PRO A 196 -30.07 56.22 -31.41
N PRO A 197 -30.01 55.56 -32.59
CA PRO A 197 -30.76 54.33 -32.87
C PRO A 197 -29.90 53.05 -33.11
N GLY A 198 -30.56 51.90 -32.93
CA GLY A 198 -30.56 50.77 -33.86
C GLY A 198 -29.24 50.01 -34.13
N THR A 199 -29.19 48.77 -33.65
CA THR A 199 -28.71 47.60 -34.42
C THR A 199 -29.31 46.33 -33.84
N ALA A 200 -30.02 45.61 -34.71
CA ALA A 200 -30.51 44.26 -34.50
C ALA A 200 -29.37 43.24 -34.66
N GLY A 201 -29.52 42.07 -34.02
CA GLY A 201 -28.83 40.87 -34.44
C GLY A 201 -28.19 40.08 -33.31
N GLU A 202 -28.93 39.09 -32.82
CA GLU A 202 -28.44 37.71 -32.70
C GLU A 202 -27.36 37.43 -31.63
N VAL A 203 -27.79 36.98 -30.45
CA VAL A 203 -26.95 36.12 -29.60
C VAL A 203 -27.80 35.03 -28.96
N GLU A 204 -27.50 33.80 -29.36
CA GLU A 204 -27.97 32.57 -28.75
C GLU A 204 -27.56 32.46 -27.28
N ALA A 205 -28.40 31.73 -26.55
CA ALA A 205 -28.34 31.47 -25.13
C ALA A 205 -27.08 30.69 -24.70
N PHE A 206 -26.41 31.17 -23.65
CA PHE A 206 -25.67 30.31 -22.72
C PHE A 206 -25.71 30.90 -21.31
N ALA A 207 -26.75 30.55 -20.56
CA ALA A 207 -26.82 30.73 -19.12
C ALA A 207 -27.25 29.41 -18.48
N SER A 208 -26.29 28.66 -17.95
CA SER A 208 -26.54 27.60 -16.98
C SER A 208 -25.67 27.85 -15.77
N SER A 209 -26.25 28.56 -14.80
CA SER A 209 -25.75 28.62 -13.43
C SER A 209 -26.96 28.74 -12.51
N VAL A 210 -27.49 27.61 -12.07
CA VAL A 210 -28.39 27.53 -10.91
C VAL A 210 -28.07 26.24 -10.17
N GLY A 211 -27.73 26.39 -8.89
CA GLY A 211 -27.40 25.31 -7.97
C GLY A 211 -28.58 24.39 -7.73
N ILE A 212 -28.31 23.08 -7.69
CA ILE A 212 -29.31 22.06 -7.37
C ILE A 212 -29.30 21.81 -5.87
N LEU A 213 -30.35 22.32 -5.22
CA LEU A 213 -30.92 21.80 -3.97
C LEU A 213 -31.38 20.35 -4.21
N LYS A 214 -31.04 19.42 -3.31
CA LYS A 214 -31.47 18.02 -3.42
C LYS A 214 -32.35 17.66 -2.21
N GLN A 215 -33.66 17.52 -2.46
CA GLN A 215 -34.59 16.83 -1.57
C GLN A 215 -34.96 15.46 -2.15
N SER A 216 -34.88 14.47 -1.25
CA SER A 216 -35.73 13.29 -1.02
C SER A 216 -36.37 12.52 -2.18
N ALA A 217 -36.06 11.21 -2.23
CA ALA A 217 -36.97 10.19 -2.74
C ALA A 217 -36.89 8.94 -1.85
N GLU A 218 -38.05 8.52 -1.36
CA GLU A 218 -38.30 7.38 -0.47
C GLU A 218 -37.93 6.03 -1.11
N ARG A 219 -37.45 5.08 -0.28
CA ARG A 219 -37.74 3.66 -0.52
C ARG A 219 -37.70 2.81 0.76
N ALA A 220 -38.86 2.20 1.00
CA ALA A 220 -39.23 1.14 1.93
C ALA A 220 -38.10 0.33 2.61
N ALA A 221 -38.12 0.33 3.95
CA ALA A 221 -37.39 -0.60 4.81
C ALA A 221 -38.34 -1.65 5.42
N ALA A 222 -37.90 -2.90 5.40
CA ALA A 222 -38.48 -4.02 6.15
C ALA A 222 -37.82 -4.13 7.54
N PRO A 223 -38.50 -4.67 8.58
CA PRO A 223 -38.10 -4.48 9.98
C PRO A 223 -37.12 -5.53 10.52
N ALA A 224 -36.27 -5.11 11.46
CA ALA A 224 -35.40 -5.96 12.27
C ALA A 224 -36.02 -6.18 13.67
N PRO A 225 -35.84 -7.37 14.28
CA PRO A 225 -36.55 -7.77 15.49
C PRO A 225 -35.92 -7.24 16.79
N ALA A 226 -36.81 -6.97 17.75
CA ALA A 226 -36.53 -6.52 19.10
C ALA A 226 -35.67 -7.51 19.90
N ARG A 227 -34.72 -6.99 20.70
CA ARG A 227 -34.13 -7.74 21.81
C ARG A 227 -34.21 -6.97 23.12
N LYS A 228 -34.83 -7.65 24.08
CA LYS A 228 -35.04 -7.29 25.48
C LYS A 228 -33.71 -7.15 26.21
N THR A 229 -33.62 -6.09 26.99
CA THR A 229 -32.66 -5.90 28.07
C THR A 229 -33.03 -6.79 29.25
N SER A 230 -32.07 -7.54 29.79
CA SER A 230 -32.18 -8.11 31.14
C SER A 230 -30.82 -8.04 31.84
N VAL A 231 -30.81 -7.24 32.89
CA VAL A 231 -29.80 -7.08 33.93
C VAL A 231 -29.64 -8.40 34.70
N GLY A 232 -28.41 -8.74 35.07
CA GLY A 232 -28.09 -9.87 35.94
C GLY A 232 -26.60 -9.94 36.28
N GLN A 233 -26.19 -9.17 37.30
CA GLN A 233 -24.95 -9.38 38.04
C GLN A 233 -25.04 -10.69 38.84
N GLN A 234 -23.99 -11.53 38.84
CA GLN A 234 -23.29 -11.98 40.05
C GLN A 234 -22.04 -12.84 39.74
N PRO A 235 -21.10 -12.98 40.71
CA PRO A 235 -19.70 -13.35 40.48
C PRO A 235 -19.33 -14.73 41.05
N MET A 236 -18.49 -15.50 40.36
CA MET A 236 -17.70 -16.65 40.86
C MET A 236 -16.63 -16.93 39.80
N GLY A 237 -15.37 -17.26 40.02
CA GLY A 237 -14.56 -17.55 41.19
C GLY A 237 -13.18 -17.94 40.62
N GLY A 238 -12.10 -17.56 41.31
CA GLY A 238 -10.73 -17.81 40.86
C GLY A 238 -10.40 -19.29 40.74
N SER A 239 -9.56 -19.64 39.76
CA SER A 239 -8.81 -20.89 39.81
C SER A 239 -7.43 -20.68 39.20
N THR A 240 -6.47 -20.43 40.08
CA THR A 240 -5.03 -20.52 39.86
C THR A 240 -4.67 -21.97 39.56
N ARG A 241 -4.16 -22.28 38.36
CA ARG A 241 -3.49 -23.56 38.07
C ARG A 241 -1.99 -23.38 38.21
N SER A 242 -1.46 -23.97 39.29
CA SER A 242 -0.05 -24.13 39.59
C SER A 242 0.64 -25.01 38.56
N LEU A 243 1.83 -24.56 38.12
CA LEU A 243 2.83 -25.38 37.45
C LEU A 243 3.58 -26.19 38.52
N GLN A 244 3.41 -27.50 38.52
CA GLN A 244 4.35 -28.44 39.14
C GLN A 244 4.35 -29.74 38.33
N ALA A 245 5.48 -30.02 37.66
CA ALA A 245 5.86 -31.37 37.24
C ALA A 245 7.39 -31.41 37.00
N SER A 246 8.07 -31.81 38.08
CA SER A 246 9.17 -32.78 38.14
C SER A 246 10.28 -32.76 37.08
N LEU A 247 11.43 -32.21 37.50
CA LEU A 247 12.76 -32.58 37.04
C LEU A 247 13.11 -33.97 37.60
N ALA A 248 13.35 -34.94 36.71
CA ALA A 248 14.02 -36.19 37.04
C ALA A 248 15.44 -36.14 36.46
N ALA A 249 16.41 -36.18 37.36
CA ALA A 249 17.82 -36.34 37.06
C ALA A 249 18.10 -37.76 36.56
N GLN A 250 18.94 -37.89 35.53
CA GLN A 250 19.66 -39.12 35.26
C GLN A 250 21.14 -38.80 35.08
N ASP A 251 21.91 -39.49 35.92
CA ASP A 251 23.35 -39.43 36.08
C ASP A 251 24.11 -39.91 34.82
N LEU A 252 25.17 -39.18 34.49
CA LEU A 252 26.23 -39.61 33.59
C LEU A 252 27.44 -40.08 34.43
N PRO A 253 28.03 -41.25 34.18
CA PRO A 253 29.31 -41.58 34.76
C PRO A 253 30.47 -41.05 33.91
N LEU A 254 31.33 -40.29 34.58
CA LEU A 254 32.70 -39.97 34.22
C LEU A 254 33.50 -41.26 33.98
N THR A 255 34.18 -41.38 32.82
CA THR A 255 35.29 -42.31 32.66
C THR A 255 36.56 -41.56 32.28
N ALA A 256 37.58 -41.88 33.06
CA ALA A 256 38.86 -41.21 33.14
C ALA A 256 39.81 -41.64 32.01
N VAL A 257 40.71 -40.69 31.74
CA VAL A 257 41.94 -40.79 30.95
C VAL A 257 42.87 -41.90 31.48
N PRO A 258 43.67 -42.52 30.60
CA PRO A 258 45.09 -42.60 30.93
C PRO A 258 46.01 -42.11 29.79
N ARG A 259 47.00 -41.32 30.22
CA ARG A 259 48.21 -40.94 29.50
C ARG A 259 49.14 -42.14 29.37
N SER A 260 49.71 -42.36 28.19
CA SER A 260 51.03 -42.99 28.06
C SER A 260 51.74 -42.49 26.80
N ALA A 261 52.93 -41.91 27.00
CA ALA A 261 53.93 -41.64 25.98
C ALA A 261 54.50 -42.95 25.42
N PRO A 262 55.23 -42.92 24.28
CA PRO A 262 56.68 -42.90 24.41
C PRO A 262 57.44 -42.07 23.36
N ALA A 263 58.73 -41.90 23.67
CA ALA A 263 59.75 -41.12 22.99
C ALA A 263 60.50 -41.87 21.86
N GLY A 264 61.25 -41.11 21.05
CA GLY A 264 62.28 -41.56 20.09
C GLY A 264 61.80 -41.56 18.63
N ALA A 265 62.53 -41.14 17.60
CA ALA A 265 63.95 -40.83 17.44
C ALA A 265 64.20 -40.11 16.08
N VAL A 266 65.18 -39.19 16.05
CA VAL A 266 66.25 -38.98 15.03
C VAL A 266 65.93 -38.83 13.52
N GLY A 267 66.18 -37.61 13.00
CA GLY A 267 67.04 -37.34 11.82
C GLY A 267 66.43 -37.22 10.39
N PRO A 268 67.18 -36.70 9.39
CA PRO A 268 67.20 -35.25 9.09
C PRO A 268 67.13 -34.83 7.59
N ARG A 269 67.12 -33.49 7.36
CA ARG A 269 67.57 -32.70 6.18
C ARG A 269 66.75 -32.71 4.86
N ARG A 270 66.28 -31.52 4.44
CA ARG A 270 66.67 -30.91 3.14
C ARG A 270 66.27 -29.43 2.98
N ALA A 271 67.31 -28.60 2.88
CA ALA A 271 67.56 -27.51 1.93
C ALA A 271 66.51 -26.39 1.71
N SER A 272 66.76 -25.23 2.34
CA SER A 272 66.25 -23.91 1.95
C SER A 272 67.01 -23.35 0.75
N ARG A 273 66.30 -22.87 -0.28
CA ARG A 273 66.86 -22.17 -1.44
C ARG A 273 66.52 -20.67 -1.34
N ALA A 274 67.54 -19.86 -1.14
CA ALA A 274 67.49 -18.40 -1.15
C ALA A 274 67.35 -17.87 -2.60
N ILE A 275 66.59 -16.79 -2.77
CA ILE A 275 66.52 -16.04 -4.04
C ILE A 275 67.05 -14.62 -3.78
N LEU A 276 68.10 -14.29 -4.53
CA LEU A 276 68.77 -13.00 -4.62
C LEU A 276 67.89 -11.95 -5.31
N VAL A 277 67.98 -10.71 -4.82
CA VAL A 277 67.50 -9.47 -5.45
C VAL A 277 68.70 -8.78 -6.13
N PRO A 278 68.54 -8.22 -7.35
CA PRO A 278 69.43 -7.17 -7.85
C PRO A 278 68.70 -5.85 -8.17
N PRO A 279 69.45 -4.75 -8.38
CA PRO A 279 69.03 -3.40 -8.02
C PRO A 279 68.45 -2.57 -9.19
N ARG A 280 67.86 -1.43 -8.82
CA ARG A 280 67.11 -0.50 -9.68
C ARG A 280 67.97 0.73 -10.02
N ALA A 281 67.86 1.21 -11.26
CA ALA A 281 68.33 2.53 -11.70
C ALA A 281 67.23 3.24 -12.55
N PRO A 282 67.24 4.59 -12.65
CA PRO A 282 66.05 5.44 -12.84
C PRO A 282 65.95 6.08 -14.23
N LEU A 283 64.80 6.70 -14.58
CA LEU A 283 64.50 7.75 -15.61
C LEU A 283 62.94 7.86 -15.68
N ALA A 284 62.20 8.94 -15.39
CA ALA A 284 62.12 10.34 -15.86
C ALA A 284 61.39 10.54 -17.22
N ALA A 285 60.39 11.47 -17.23
CA ALA A 285 59.53 12.04 -18.31
C ALA A 285 58.04 11.61 -18.24
N SER A 286 57.08 12.40 -17.70
CA SER A 286 56.38 13.64 -18.16
C SER A 286 55.17 13.38 -19.08
N ASP A 287 53.96 13.47 -18.51
CA ASP A 287 52.64 13.38 -19.17
C ASP A 287 51.86 14.70 -18.91
N GLU A 288 51.81 15.61 -19.88
CA GLU A 288 51.09 16.91 -19.78
C GLU A 288 49.87 17.02 -20.73
N ASP A 289 49.66 16.13 -21.71
CA ASP A 289 48.72 16.43 -22.80
C ASP A 289 47.26 15.93 -22.63
N ALA A 290 46.94 15.22 -21.55
CA ALA A 290 45.59 14.66 -21.37
C ALA A 290 44.58 15.60 -20.69
N ALA A 291 45.04 16.70 -20.06
CA ALA A 291 44.18 17.61 -19.30
C ALA A 291 43.39 18.58 -20.19
N GLY A 292 43.95 19.02 -21.32
CA GLY A 292 43.36 20.07 -22.17
C GLY A 292 42.06 19.69 -22.88
N ALA A 293 41.83 18.40 -23.16
CA ALA A 293 40.66 17.96 -23.93
C ALA A 293 39.35 17.99 -23.12
N ARG A 294 39.42 17.89 -21.78
CA ARG A 294 38.23 17.83 -20.92
C ARG A 294 37.63 19.20 -20.62
N ASP A 295 38.44 20.24 -20.56
CA ASP A 295 37.95 21.59 -20.28
C ASP A 295 37.25 22.23 -21.48
N LYS A 296 37.62 21.85 -22.70
CA LYS A 296 36.99 22.36 -23.93
C LYS A 296 35.52 21.92 -24.06
N ILE A 297 35.22 20.65 -23.73
CA ILE A 297 33.86 20.10 -23.75
C ILE A 297 32.99 20.76 -22.65
N ARG A 298 33.60 21.08 -21.51
CA ARG A 298 32.90 21.73 -20.39
C ARG A 298 32.54 23.19 -20.69
N GLN A 299 33.36 23.88 -21.49
CA GLN A 299 33.08 25.26 -21.92
C GLN A 299 31.96 25.33 -22.95
N GLU A 300 31.88 24.41 -23.92
CA GLU A 300 30.82 24.43 -24.93
C GLU A 300 29.42 24.17 -24.34
N LEU A 301 29.32 23.27 -23.35
CA LEU A 301 28.06 23.00 -22.65
C LEU A 301 27.55 24.21 -21.85
N LYS A 302 28.45 25.04 -21.30
CA LYS A 302 28.07 26.27 -20.59
C LYS A 302 27.57 27.36 -21.54
N CYS A 303 28.13 27.46 -22.74
CA CYS A 303 27.69 28.44 -23.74
C CYS A 303 26.33 28.08 -24.36
N ALA A 304 26.03 26.79 -24.53
CA ALA A 304 24.74 26.34 -25.07
C ALA A 304 23.55 26.59 -24.11
N ALA A 305 23.76 26.48 -22.79
CA ALA A 305 22.72 26.74 -21.80
C ALA A 305 22.33 28.22 -21.70
N ARG A 306 23.28 29.14 -21.96
CA ARG A 306 23.04 30.59 -21.87
C ARG A 306 22.27 31.15 -23.06
N ARG A 307 22.26 30.46 -24.21
CA ARG A 307 21.45 30.87 -25.38
C ARG A 307 19.96 30.57 -25.26
N ARG A 308 19.54 29.62 -24.41
CA ARG A 308 18.12 29.26 -24.27
C ARG A 308 17.31 30.13 -23.30
N LEU A 309 17.97 31.02 -22.56
CA LEU A 309 17.33 31.83 -21.51
C LEU A 309 16.96 33.26 -21.93
N LEU A 310 17.17 33.61 -23.22
CA LEU A 310 16.93 34.96 -23.75
C LEU A 310 15.77 35.07 -24.76
N GLU A 311 14.96 34.01 -24.94
CA GLU A 311 13.95 33.95 -26.01
C GLU A 311 12.47 34.01 -25.55
N THR A 312 12.18 34.30 -24.29
CA THR A 312 10.78 34.48 -23.82
C THR A 312 10.57 35.90 -23.29
N GLY A 313 9.88 36.74 -24.09
CA GLY A 313 9.52 38.11 -23.74
C GLY A 313 8.37 38.21 -22.71
N PRO A 314 8.13 39.41 -22.14
CA PRO A 314 7.20 39.59 -21.03
C PRO A 314 5.75 39.83 -21.51
N PRO A 315 4.73 39.25 -20.85
CA PRO A 315 3.33 39.60 -21.10
C PRO A 315 2.89 40.84 -20.31
N ALA A 316 1.95 41.55 -20.92
CA ALA A 316 1.46 42.87 -20.54
C ALA A 316 0.47 42.87 -19.36
N THR A 317 0.52 44.00 -18.64
CA THR A 317 -0.49 44.70 -17.81
C THR A 317 -1.89 44.12 -17.67
N VAL A 318 -2.31 43.90 -16.42
CA VAL A 318 -3.69 43.61 -15.99
C VAL A 318 -4.10 44.63 -14.90
N SER A 319 -5.32 45.15 -15.01
CA SER A 319 -5.96 46.06 -14.04
C SER A 319 -6.36 45.35 -12.73
N PRO A 320 -6.51 46.08 -11.60
CA PRO A 320 -6.63 45.51 -10.27
C PRO A 320 -8.08 45.29 -9.84
N LEU A 321 -8.35 44.17 -9.17
CA LEU A 321 -9.28 44.00 -8.03
C LEU A 321 -9.40 42.50 -7.72
N PHE A 322 -8.31 41.93 -7.19
CA PHE A 322 -8.35 40.69 -6.42
C PHE A 322 -7.26 40.86 -5.36
N VAL A 323 -7.61 40.77 -4.08
CA VAL A 323 -6.62 40.77 -2.99
C VAL A 323 -5.91 39.42 -3.09
N SER A 324 -4.91 39.35 -3.97
CA SER A 324 -4.00 38.22 -4.07
C SER A 324 -3.23 38.18 -2.76
N GLN A 325 -3.44 37.13 -1.97
CA GLN A 325 -2.52 36.76 -0.90
C GLN A 325 -1.12 36.78 -1.53
N SER A 326 -0.26 37.64 -0.98
CA SER A 326 1.06 37.87 -1.53
C SER A 326 1.85 36.58 -1.31
N PRO A 327 2.65 36.09 -2.27
CA PRO A 327 3.54 34.95 -2.03
C PRO A 327 4.43 35.15 -0.78
N HIS A 328 4.66 36.39 -0.35
CA HIS A 328 5.33 36.74 0.90
C HIS A 328 4.61 36.29 2.18
N ASP A 329 3.29 36.18 2.18
CA ASP A 329 2.52 35.78 3.38
C ASP A 329 2.80 34.32 3.74
N SER A 330 3.06 33.48 2.74
CA SER A 330 3.40 32.06 2.96
C SER A 330 4.82 31.88 3.54
N GLU A 331 5.76 32.73 3.15
CA GLU A 331 7.13 32.71 3.66
C GLU A 331 7.18 33.19 5.11
N ASN A 332 6.45 34.26 5.43
CA ASN A 332 6.39 34.80 6.79
C ASN A 332 5.79 33.79 7.78
N ARG A 333 4.70 33.09 7.41
CA ARG A 333 4.14 31.99 8.22
C ARG A 333 5.15 30.90 8.52
N TYR A 334 5.95 30.51 7.54
CA TYR A 334 6.98 29.49 7.71
C TYR A 334 8.07 29.98 8.68
N LEU A 335 8.55 31.20 8.50
CA LEU A 335 9.58 31.80 9.35
C LEU A 335 9.11 31.99 10.79
N ALA A 336 7.86 32.40 11.00
CA ALA A 336 7.25 32.51 12.33
C ALA A 336 7.24 31.15 13.05
N ARG A 337 6.88 30.06 12.35
CA ARG A 337 6.92 28.69 12.92
C ARG A 337 8.32 28.25 13.26
N VAL A 338 9.31 28.54 12.42
CA VAL A 338 10.72 28.21 12.69
C VAL A 338 11.23 28.99 13.89
N ALA A 339 10.91 30.29 14.00
CA ALA A 339 11.26 31.11 15.14
C ALA A 339 10.63 30.56 16.42
N PHE A 340 9.32 30.25 16.41
CA PHE A 340 8.64 29.65 17.56
C PHE A 340 9.29 28.34 17.99
N GLN A 341 9.57 27.42 17.06
CA GLN A 341 10.26 26.16 17.35
C GLN A 341 11.68 26.34 17.87
N THR A 342 12.35 27.45 17.51
CA THR A 342 13.70 27.75 17.99
C THR A 342 13.69 28.23 19.44
N ILE A 343 12.61 28.91 19.85
CA ILE A 343 12.41 29.39 21.21
C ILE A 343 11.85 28.28 22.11
N ASP A 344 10.94 27.45 21.59
CA ASP A 344 10.33 26.31 22.29
C ASP A 344 11.31 25.12 22.40
N LEU A 345 12.27 25.23 23.33
CA LEU A 345 13.35 24.26 23.49
C LEU A 345 12.86 22.85 23.86
N ASN A 346 11.71 22.75 24.52
CA ASN A 346 11.12 21.47 24.93
C ASN A 346 10.13 20.90 23.90
N GLY A 347 9.71 21.70 22.90
CA GLY A 347 8.77 21.29 21.86
C GLY A 347 7.35 21.05 22.36
N SER A 348 6.95 21.69 23.47
CA SER A 348 5.64 21.53 24.09
C SER A 348 4.53 22.25 23.34
N GLY A 349 4.87 23.20 22.48
CA GLY A 349 3.93 24.13 21.85
C GLY A 349 3.60 25.35 22.69
N ASN A 350 4.15 25.44 23.90
CA ASN A 350 3.92 26.52 24.87
C ASN A 350 5.28 27.02 25.38
N ILE A 351 5.61 28.28 25.11
CA ILE A 351 6.92 28.83 25.50
C ILE A 351 6.85 29.32 26.95
N SER A 352 7.68 28.77 27.83
CA SER A 352 7.82 29.29 29.20
C SER A 352 8.66 30.59 29.26
N SER A 353 8.53 31.35 30.35
CA SER A 353 9.30 32.60 30.53
C SER A 353 10.83 32.43 30.43
N GLN A 354 11.34 31.28 30.89
CA GLN A 354 12.77 30.97 30.79
C GLN A 354 13.18 30.66 29.35
N GLU A 355 12.37 29.87 28.63
CA GLU A 355 12.60 29.53 27.22
C GLU A 355 12.51 30.76 26.32
N PHE A 356 11.57 31.67 26.61
CA PHE A 356 11.43 32.92 25.87
C PHE A 356 12.68 33.79 25.98
N ALA A 357 13.18 34.02 27.20
CA ALA A 357 14.36 34.85 27.43
C ALA A 357 15.64 34.22 26.84
N ASP A 358 15.80 32.89 26.97
CA ASP A 358 16.93 32.16 26.38
C ASP A 358 16.84 32.15 24.85
N GLY A 359 15.67 31.86 24.30
CA GLY A 359 15.41 31.86 22.85
C GLY A 359 15.70 33.20 22.19
N LEU A 360 15.23 34.32 22.77
CA LEU A 360 15.54 35.66 22.27
C LEU A 360 17.05 35.95 22.29
N SER A 361 17.73 35.54 23.36
CA SER A 361 19.18 35.73 23.50
C SER A 361 19.97 34.90 22.47
N ARG A 362 19.55 33.65 22.22
CA ARG A 362 20.15 32.75 21.21
C ARG A 362 19.95 33.24 19.78
N MET A 363 18.80 33.85 19.50
CA MET A 363 18.52 34.46 18.20
C MET A 363 19.25 35.79 18.00
N GLY A 364 19.98 36.29 19.00
CA GLY A 364 20.71 37.55 18.93
C GLY A 364 19.81 38.78 18.97
N VAL A 365 18.58 38.64 19.49
CA VAL A 365 17.65 39.76 19.62
C VAL A 365 17.96 40.49 20.92
N ASN A 366 18.49 41.71 20.83
CA ASN A 366 18.76 42.59 21.97
C ASN A 366 17.48 43.19 22.55
N TRP A 367 16.60 42.34 23.08
CA TRP A 367 15.28 42.72 23.58
C TRP A 367 15.34 43.82 24.65
N GLN A 368 16.37 43.83 25.50
CA GLN A 368 16.58 44.87 26.52
C GLN A 368 16.73 46.27 25.93
N GLN A 369 17.38 46.41 24.77
CA GLN A 369 17.58 47.69 24.10
C GLN A 369 16.30 48.16 23.40
N ILE A 370 15.52 47.21 22.89
CA ILE A 370 14.30 47.50 22.11
C ILE A 370 13.15 47.91 23.04
N THR A 371 12.94 47.15 24.11
CA THR A 371 11.78 47.34 25.00
C THR A 371 12.10 48.21 26.21
N GLY A 372 13.38 48.36 26.57
CA GLY A 372 13.81 49.07 27.78
C GLY A 372 13.62 48.28 29.08
N PHE A 373 13.08 47.06 29.02
CA PHE A 373 12.96 46.21 30.21
C PHE A 373 14.29 45.59 30.59
N THR A 374 14.55 45.51 31.89
CA THR A 374 15.77 44.89 32.43
C THR A 374 15.60 43.39 32.66
N ARG A 375 14.37 42.93 32.88
CA ARG A 375 14.05 41.54 33.20
C ARG A 375 13.24 40.90 32.09
N GLY A 376 13.61 39.68 31.70
CA GLY A 376 12.90 38.94 30.63
C GLY A 376 11.44 38.63 30.98
N ARG A 377 11.12 38.53 32.28
CA ARG A 377 9.75 38.33 32.78
C ARG A 377 8.83 39.49 32.39
N ASP A 378 9.31 40.73 32.39
CA ASP A 378 8.49 41.89 32.08
C ASP A 378 8.11 41.91 30.59
N VAL A 379 9.04 41.49 29.71
CA VAL A 379 8.75 41.31 28.28
C VAL A 379 7.80 40.14 28.06
N PHE A 380 8.01 39.04 28.78
CA PHE A 380 7.14 37.86 28.71
C PHE A 380 5.68 38.22 29.01
N THR A 381 5.43 38.99 30.07
CA THR A 381 4.09 39.44 30.47
C THR A 381 3.40 40.33 29.42
N MET A 382 4.13 40.87 28.43
CA MET A 382 3.50 41.62 27.32
C MET A 382 2.89 40.71 26.26
N PHE A 383 3.39 39.49 26.13
CA PHE A 383 2.92 38.53 25.13
C PHE A 383 1.95 37.50 25.74
N ASP A 384 2.03 37.27 27.04
CA ASP A 384 1.10 36.43 27.81
C ASP A 384 -0.22 37.19 28.07
N GLU A 385 -1.10 37.23 27.05
CA GLU A 385 -2.36 37.99 27.09
C GLU A 385 -3.36 37.37 28.07
N ASP A 386 -3.36 36.04 28.18
CA ASP A 386 -4.28 35.28 29.04
C ASP A 386 -3.75 35.06 30.47
N LYS A 387 -2.47 35.37 30.73
CA LYS A 387 -1.78 35.24 32.02
C LYS A 387 -1.67 33.79 32.50
N ASP A 388 -1.58 32.85 31.57
CA ASP A 388 -1.41 31.42 31.87
C ASP A 388 0.05 31.04 32.19
N TYR A 389 0.96 32.01 32.13
CA TYR A 389 2.41 31.87 32.33
C TYR A 389 3.14 31.08 31.23
N HIS A 390 2.50 30.92 30.07
CA HIS A 390 3.05 30.39 28.84
C HIS A 390 2.75 31.36 27.68
N ILE A 391 3.50 31.27 26.59
CA ILE A 391 3.19 32.00 25.35
C ILE A 391 2.89 30.97 24.28
N SER A 392 1.66 31.01 23.79
CA SER A 392 1.20 30.20 22.67
C SER A 392 1.65 30.80 21.33
N PHE A 393 1.64 29.99 20.26
CA PHE A 393 1.98 30.49 18.91
C PHE A 393 1.07 31.65 18.47
N LYS A 394 -0.19 31.64 18.91
CA LYS A 394 -1.20 32.65 18.57
C LYS A 394 -0.91 34.00 19.22
N GLU A 395 -0.39 34.00 20.43
CA GLU A 395 -0.01 35.21 21.15
C GLU A 395 1.27 35.83 20.61
N LEU A 396 2.25 34.99 20.24
CA LEU A 396 3.52 35.50 19.71
C LEU A 396 3.42 36.00 18.26
N PHE A 397 2.55 35.38 17.44
CA PHE A 397 2.37 35.70 16.02
C PHE A 397 0.88 35.77 15.63
N PRO A 398 0.12 36.76 16.14
CA PRO A 398 -1.32 36.84 15.92
C PRO A 398 -1.71 37.00 14.45
N GLU A 399 -0.87 37.67 13.63
CA GLU A 399 -1.10 37.88 12.20
C GLU A 399 -0.88 36.62 11.35
N GLU A 400 -0.10 35.66 11.86
CA GLU A 400 0.28 34.44 11.13
C GLU A 400 -0.62 33.25 11.42
N VAL A 401 -1.44 33.34 12.48
CA VAL A 401 -2.50 32.36 12.73
C VAL A 401 -3.61 32.61 11.72
N PRO A 402 -3.87 31.68 10.79
CA PRO A 402 -5.04 31.79 9.92
C PRO A 402 -6.27 31.92 10.82
N ASP A 403 -7.11 32.94 10.57
CA ASP A 403 -8.35 33.15 11.30
C ASP A 403 -9.03 31.80 11.54
N GLU A 404 -9.22 31.40 12.79
CA GLU A 404 -9.80 30.08 13.12
C GLU A 404 -11.22 29.91 12.53
N ALA A 405 -11.83 31.01 12.07
CA ALA A 405 -13.06 31.04 11.27
C ALA A 405 -12.92 30.34 9.91
N GLU A 406 -11.71 30.19 9.36
CA GLU A 406 -11.42 29.41 8.15
C GLU A 406 -10.99 27.97 8.46
N ARG A 407 -11.20 27.46 9.68
CA ARG A 407 -11.02 26.03 9.94
C ARG A 407 -11.96 25.28 8.99
N PRO A 408 -11.44 24.56 7.97
CA PRO A 408 -12.29 23.96 6.97
C PRO A 408 -13.25 23.00 7.66
N SER A 409 -14.51 23.02 7.26
CA SER A 409 -15.54 22.13 7.79
C SER A 409 -15.01 20.69 7.84
N THR A 410 -15.40 19.84 8.81
CA THR A 410 -14.88 18.46 8.90
C THR A 410 -14.89 17.68 7.57
N PRO A 411 -15.90 17.85 6.68
CA PRO A 411 -15.86 17.32 5.32
C PRO A 411 -14.74 17.92 4.44
N ASP A 412 -14.53 19.23 4.49
CA ASP A 412 -13.52 19.94 3.71
C ASP A 412 -12.11 19.71 4.27
N PHE A 413 -11.95 19.63 5.59
CA PHE A 413 -10.74 19.16 6.25
C PHE A 413 -10.39 17.75 5.77
N CYS A 414 -11.34 16.81 5.72
CA CYS A 414 -11.09 15.47 5.19
C CYS A 414 -10.66 15.51 3.71
N ARG A 415 -11.29 16.34 2.87
CA ARG A 415 -10.92 16.49 1.45
C ARG A 415 -9.53 17.11 1.30
N MET A 416 -9.22 18.16 2.07
CA MET A 416 -7.93 18.81 2.10
C MET A 416 -6.87 17.84 2.62
N TYR A 417 -7.11 17.14 3.72
CA TYR A 417 -6.22 16.14 4.29
C TYR A 417 -5.96 14.99 3.31
N ILE A 418 -6.98 14.51 2.59
CA ILE A 418 -6.80 13.47 1.54
C ILE A 418 -5.99 14.02 0.36
N ARG A 419 -6.24 15.26 -0.10
CA ARG A 419 -5.43 15.89 -1.16
C ARG A 419 -3.99 16.08 -0.70
N GLN A 420 -3.78 16.67 0.48
CA GLN A 420 -2.48 16.99 1.03
C GLN A 420 -1.69 15.73 1.33
N ARG A 421 -2.31 14.67 1.88
CA ARG A 421 -1.67 13.35 1.96
C ARG A 421 -1.41 12.74 0.59
N ASN A 422 -2.26 12.90 -0.41
CA ASN A 422 -1.93 12.36 -1.74
C ASN A 422 -0.71 13.04 -2.37
N TYR A 423 -0.31 14.24 -1.90
CA TYR A 423 0.94 14.89 -2.29
C TYR A 423 2.10 14.60 -1.31
N ASP A 424 1.84 14.43 -0.01
CA ASP A 424 2.84 14.19 1.04
C ASP A 424 3.04 12.71 1.43
N ILE A 425 2.26 11.78 0.88
CA ILE A 425 2.66 10.38 0.79
C ILE A 425 3.85 10.41 -0.16
N LYS A 426 5.05 10.66 0.40
CA LYS A 426 6.33 10.24 -0.18
C LYS A 426 6.04 8.92 -0.86
N GLY A 427 6.15 8.91 -2.19
CA GLY A 427 5.83 7.75 -3.01
C GLY A 427 6.33 6.53 -2.26
N SER A 428 5.41 5.60 -1.94
CA SER A 428 5.66 4.45 -1.06
C SER A 428 7.09 4.00 -1.25
N CYS A 429 7.94 3.93 -0.21
CA CYS A 429 9.43 3.87 -0.25
C CYS A 429 10.12 3.01 -1.34
N TRP A 430 9.37 2.20 -2.06
CA TRP A 430 9.65 1.53 -3.33
C TRP A 430 9.64 2.43 -4.57
N GLN A 431 9.08 3.64 -4.48
CA GLN A 431 9.09 4.63 -5.55
C GLN A 431 10.29 5.54 -5.30
N PRO A 432 11.32 5.50 -6.16
CA PRO A 432 12.47 6.37 -6.03
C PRO A 432 12.03 7.83 -6.09
N ALA A 433 12.60 8.67 -5.22
CA ALA A 433 12.23 10.09 -5.12
C ALA A 433 12.67 10.89 -6.35
N SER A 434 13.58 10.33 -7.15
CA SER A 434 14.10 10.92 -8.38
C SER A 434 14.40 9.85 -9.42
N ARG A 435 14.45 10.26 -10.69
CA ARG A 435 14.87 9.38 -11.79
C ARG A 435 16.33 8.94 -11.63
N GLU A 436 17.21 9.76 -11.05
CA GLU A 436 18.58 9.32 -10.76
C GLU A 436 18.62 8.20 -9.73
N GLU A 437 17.78 8.26 -8.69
CA GLU A 437 17.68 7.21 -7.68
C GLU A 437 17.13 5.90 -8.27
N GLU A 438 16.17 5.98 -9.20
CA GLU A 438 15.70 4.81 -9.95
C GLU A 438 16.85 4.11 -10.70
N VAL A 439 17.62 4.88 -11.46
CA VAL A 439 18.78 4.35 -12.21
C VAL A 439 19.81 3.76 -11.25
N LYS A 440 20.04 4.38 -10.09
CA LYS A 440 20.94 3.87 -9.06
C LYS A 440 20.47 2.52 -8.52
N ILE A 441 19.19 2.39 -8.17
CA ILE A 441 18.60 1.12 -7.68
C ILE A 441 18.74 0.01 -8.74
N VAL A 442 18.46 0.31 -10.01
CA VAL A 442 18.58 -0.66 -11.10
C VAL A 442 20.03 -1.10 -11.30
N ARG A 443 20.99 -0.16 -11.25
CA ARG A 443 22.42 -0.48 -11.35
C ARG A 443 22.89 -1.34 -10.19
N GLU A 444 22.57 -0.97 -8.95
CA GLU A 444 22.93 -1.77 -7.78
C GLU A 444 22.34 -3.19 -7.85
N PHE A 445 21.12 -3.32 -8.38
CA PHE A 445 20.51 -4.63 -8.58
C PHE A 445 21.23 -5.45 -9.66
N SER A 446 21.63 -4.81 -10.76
CA SER A 446 22.45 -5.44 -11.81
C SER A 446 23.79 -5.90 -11.25
N ASP A 447 24.49 -5.02 -10.53
CA ASP A 447 25.80 -5.30 -9.94
C ASP A 447 25.74 -6.49 -8.97
N ARG A 448 24.72 -6.54 -8.11
CA ARG A 448 24.49 -7.70 -7.20
C ARG A 448 24.23 -8.99 -7.97
N ASN A 449 23.50 -8.93 -9.09
CA ASN A 449 23.24 -10.11 -9.92
C ASN A 449 24.48 -10.60 -10.64
N ASP A 450 25.30 -9.68 -11.15
CA ASP A 450 26.56 -9.98 -11.82
C ASP A 450 27.58 -10.55 -10.83
N GLU A 451 27.69 -9.97 -9.64
CA GLU A 451 28.49 -10.52 -8.55
C GLU A 451 28.01 -11.94 -8.17
N ALA A 452 26.70 -12.14 -8.04
CA ALA A 452 26.14 -13.46 -7.75
C ALA A 452 26.40 -14.46 -8.90
N ALA A 453 26.40 -14.02 -10.16
CA ALA A 453 26.72 -14.85 -11.32
C ALA A 453 28.21 -15.22 -11.36
N ALA A 454 29.09 -14.25 -11.13
CA ALA A 454 30.54 -14.43 -11.03
C ALA A 454 30.89 -15.39 -9.88
N LYS A 455 30.27 -15.22 -8.70
CA LYS A 455 30.44 -16.12 -7.56
C LYS A 455 29.99 -17.55 -7.89
N ARG A 456 28.84 -17.72 -8.55
CA ARG A 456 28.38 -19.05 -9.02
C ARG A 456 29.35 -19.67 -10.02
N ALA A 457 29.92 -18.89 -10.93
CA ALA A 457 30.92 -19.37 -11.89
C ALA A 457 32.22 -19.79 -11.18
N TRP A 458 32.71 -18.98 -10.24
CA TRP A 458 33.85 -19.30 -9.38
C TRP A 458 33.63 -20.59 -8.58
N MET A 459 32.46 -20.75 -7.95
CA MET A 459 32.12 -21.95 -7.18
C MET A 459 32.15 -23.20 -8.06
N ARG A 460 31.55 -23.14 -9.26
CA ARG A 460 31.55 -24.26 -10.23
C ARG A 460 32.96 -24.64 -10.67
N SER A 461 33.77 -23.64 -11.05
CA SER A 461 35.15 -23.85 -11.49
C SER A 461 36.02 -24.45 -10.38
N THR A 462 35.90 -23.92 -9.16
CA THR A 462 36.66 -24.38 -8.01
C THR A 462 36.26 -25.79 -7.58
N MET A 463 34.96 -26.10 -7.52
CA MET A 463 34.49 -27.46 -7.26
C MET A 463 35.00 -28.45 -8.30
N ARG A 464 34.95 -28.10 -9.60
CA ARG A 464 35.48 -28.96 -10.67
C ARG A 464 36.97 -29.25 -10.45
N ARG A 465 37.77 -28.21 -10.18
CA ARG A 465 39.22 -28.35 -9.91
C ARG A 465 39.52 -29.23 -8.68
N LEU A 466 38.76 -29.07 -7.60
CA LEU A 466 38.92 -29.88 -6.39
C LEU A 466 38.55 -31.34 -6.65
N LYS A 467 37.46 -31.60 -7.38
CA LYS A 467 37.06 -32.96 -7.77
C LYS A 467 38.08 -33.63 -8.69
N THR A 468 38.65 -32.92 -9.66
CA THR A 468 39.74 -33.45 -10.50
C THR A 468 40.98 -33.81 -9.68
N ARG A 469 41.21 -33.17 -8.53
CA ARG A 469 42.27 -33.52 -7.58
C ARG A 469 41.91 -34.67 -6.64
N GLY A 470 40.78 -35.35 -6.86
CA GLY A 470 40.32 -36.47 -6.06
C GLY A 470 39.71 -36.07 -4.71
N LYS A 471 39.33 -34.80 -4.52
CA LYS A 471 38.72 -34.36 -3.25
C LYS A 471 37.27 -34.81 -3.12
N SER A 472 36.89 -35.25 -1.92
CA SER A 472 35.52 -35.63 -1.59
C SER A 472 34.55 -34.45 -1.77
N ASP A 473 33.27 -34.75 -2.02
CA ASP A 473 32.24 -33.72 -2.18
C ASP A 473 32.04 -32.91 -0.89
N GLY A 474 32.18 -33.58 0.27
CA GLY A 474 32.17 -32.94 1.59
C GLY A 474 33.27 -31.88 1.71
N ARG A 475 34.51 -32.24 1.37
CA ARG A 475 35.64 -31.31 1.40
C ARG A 475 35.49 -30.17 0.39
N CYS A 476 34.97 -30.47 -0.80
CA CYS A 476 34.67 -29.44 -1.80
C CYS A 476 33.68 -28.40 -1.27
N ARG A 477 32.63 -28.83 -0.54
CA ARG A 477 31.64 -27.93 0.05
C ARG A 477 32.23 -27.07 1.16
N GLU A 478 33.05 -27.64 2.06
CA GLU A 478 33.69 -26.86 3.13
C GLU A 478 34.59 -25.74 2.60
N VAL A 479 35.28 -25.97 1.47
CA VAL A 479 36.20 -24.98 0.88
C VAL A 479 35.47 -23.93 0.03
N VAL A 480 34.43 -24.34 -0.70
CA VAL A 480 33.77 -23.46 -1.68
C VAL A 480 32.54 -22.75 -1.12
N ALA A 481 31.88 -23.34 -0.13
CA ALA A 481 30.58 -22.91 0.36
C ALA A 481 30.54 -22.88 1.91
N GLU A 482 31.44 -22.08 2.50
CA GLU A 482 31.59 -21.94 3.96
C GLU A 482 30.32 -21.52 4.71
N HIS A 483 29.40 -20.83 4.01
CA HIS A 483 28.11 -20.39 4.54
C HIS A 483 27.07 -21.52 4.67
N LEU A 484 27.31 -22.67 4.04
CA LEU A 484 26.41 -23.81 4.18
C LEU A 484 26.71 -24.55 5.49
N PRO A 485 25.68 -25.03 6.21
CA PRO A 485 25.88 -25.80 7.43
C PRO A 485 26.69 -27.07 7.15
N ARG A 486 27.51 -27.49 8.12
CA ARG A 486 28.26 -28.74 8.05
C ARG A 486 27.33 -29.92 8.32
N GLY A 487 27.59 -31.06 7.68
CA GLY A 487 26.81 -32.29 7.92
C GLY A 487 27.10 -32.87 9.31
N THR A 488 26.14 -33.60 9.87
CA THR A 488 26.31 -34.29 11.16
C THR A 488 26.60 -35.79 11.00
N GLY A 489 26.72 -36.26 9.76
CA GLY A 489 26.90 -37.66 9.43
C GLY A 489 28.32 -38.18 9.69
N PRO A 490 28.52 -39.50 9.45
CA PRO A 490 29.83 -40.14 9.56
C PRO A 490 30.88 -39.38 8.73
N ARG A 491 32.11 -39.33 9.24
CA ARG A 491 33.22 -38.69 8.54
C ARG A 491 33.62 -39.53 7.33
N ASP A 492 33.91 -38.86 6.22
CA ASP A 492 34.46 -39.50 5.03
C ASP A 492 35.95 -39.84 5.19
N GLN A 493 36.57 -40.38 4.15
CA GLN A 493 38.01 -40.73 4.12
C GLN A 493 38.93 -39.51 4.32
N GLU A 494 38.42 -38.28 4.14
CA GLU A 494 39.15 -37.03 4.35
C GLU A 494 38.86 -36.40 5.72
N GLY A 495 38.12 -37.11 6.59
CA GLY A 495 37.76 -36.65 7.93
C GLY A 495 36.64 -35.59 7.95
N VAL A 496 35.95 -35.35 6.83
CA VAL A 496 34.86 -34.38 6.72
C VAL A 496 33.53 -35.07 7.01
N SER A 497 32.71 -34.48 7.89
CA SER A 497 31.38 -35.01 8.21
C SER A 497 30.46 -34.95 6.99
N THR A 498 29.91 -36.10 6.62
CA THR A 498 28.96 -36.22 5.50
C THR A 498 27.59 -35.68 5.86
N PHE A 499 26.80 -35.28 4.86
CA PHE A 499 25.41 -34.87 5.07
C PHE A 499 24.50 -36.08 5.23
N THR A 500 23.80 -36.18 6.36
CA THR A 500 22.74 -37.18 6.50
C THR A 500 21.49 -36.75 5.73
N LYS A 501 20.59 -37.70 5.44
CA LYS A 501 19.27 -37.39 4.84
C LYS A 501 18.44 -36.46 5.75
N VAL A 502 18.62 -36.53 7.06
CA VAL A 502 17.95 -35.68 8.04
C VAL A 502 18.47 -34.25 7.95
N ASP A 503 19.79 -34.06 7.90
CA ASP A 503 20.41 -32.74 7.71
C ASP A 503 19.90 -32.07 6.44
N LEU A 504 19.81 -32.83 5.34
CA LEU A 504 19.31 -32.32 4.06
C LEU A 504 17.85 -31.84 4.17
N LYS A 505 16.99 -32.60 4.85
CA LYS A 505 15.60 -32.20 5.09
C LYS A 505 15.52 -30.94 5.94
N ASN A 506 16.33 -30.85 7.00
CA ASN A 506 16.36 -29.68 7.89
C ASN A 506 16.88 -28.44 7.16
N CYS A 507 17.95 -28.55 6.37
CA CYS A 507 18.48 -27.43 5.59
C CYS A 507 17.50 -26.96 4.51
N LYS A 508 16.83 -27.90 3.81
CA LYS A 508 15.78 -27.55 2.84
C LYS A 508 14.61 -26.84 3.52
N LYS A 509 14.21 -27.32 4.70
CA LYS A 509 13.16 -26.69 5.50
C LYS A 509 13.56 -25.29 5.94
N ALA A 510 14.74 -25.12 6.55
CA ALA A 510 15.25 -23.83 6.99
C ALA A 510 15.34 -22.82 5.83
N TYR A 511 15.95 -23.21 4.71
CA TYR A 511 16.03 -22.37 3.52
C TYR A 511 14.64 -21.99 2.98
N SER A 512 13.74 -22.97 2.86
CA SER A 512 12.36 -22.71 2.44
C SER A 512 11.64 -21.78 3.42
N ASP A 513 11.88 -21.95 4.71
CA ASP A 513 11.28 -21.15 5.75
C ASP A 513 11.76 -19.69 5.68
N ASP A 514 13.06 -19.47 5.47
CA ASP A 514 13.67 -18.14 5.34
C ASP A 514 13.20 -17.42 4.08
N VAL A 515 13.19 -18.11 2.93
CA VAL A 515 12.70 -17.55 1.66
C VAL A 515 11.21 -17.20 1.74
N ASN A 516 10.41 -18.05 2.40
CA ASN A 516 8.98 -17.84 2.53
C ASN A 516 8.58 -16.96 3.73
N ALA A 517 9.49 -16.66 4.66
CA ALA A 517 9.18 -15.86 5.85
C ALA A 517 8.73 -14.42 5.50
N PRO A 518 9.40 -13.67 4.60
CA PRO A 518 8.91 -12.37 4.13
C PRO A 518 7.51 -12.46 3.49
N THR A 519 7.28 -13.46 2.64
CA THR A 519 5.98 -13.68 1.97
C THR A 519 4.88 -13.98 2.98
N ARG A 520 5.14 -14.82 3.99
CA ARG A 520 4.19 -15.10 5.07
C ARG A 520 3.89 -13.85 5.90
N ARG A 521 4.90 -13.04 6.21
CA ARG A 521 4.73 -11.74 6.91
C ARG A 521 3.87 -10.78 6.11
N LEU A 522 4.13 -10.62 4.81
CA LEU A 522 3.34 -9.77 3.93
C LEU A 522 1.90 -10.27 3.80
N THR A 523 1.72 -11.57 3.62
CA THR A 523 0.38 -12.19 3.51
C THR A 523 -0.43 -11.96 4.78
N LYS A 524 0.20 -12.12 5.95
CA LYS A 524 -0.43 -11.80 7.25
C LYS A 524 -0.82 -10.33 7.32
N LEU A 525 0.09 -9.43 7.02
CA LEU A 525 -0.13 -7.98 7.07
C LEU A 525 -1.24 -7.51 6.11
N VAL A 526 -1.33 -8.09 4.92
CA VAL A 526 -2.45 -7.87 3.99
C VAL A 526 -3.77 -8.42 4.56
N GLY A 527 -3.74 -9.55 5.26
CA GLY A 527 -4.87 -10.08 6.02
C GLY A 527 -5.33 -9.09 7.10
N ASP A 528 -4.40 -8.60 7.92
CA ASP A 528 -4.67 -7.64 8.99
C ASP A 528 -5.28 -6.34 8.44
N PHE A 529 -4.81 -5.83 7.30
CA PHE A 529 -5.43 -4.66 6.63
C PHE A 529 -6.86 -4.91 6.14
N LYS A 530 -7.15 -6.12 5.65
CA LYS A 530 -8.53 -6.50 5.29
C LYS A 530 -9.43 -6.56 6.51
N ASP A 531 -8.91 -7.03 7.63
CA ASP A 531 -9.63 -7.08 8.91
C ASP A 531 -9.90 -5.69 9.45
N GLN A 532 -8.90 -4.80 9.41
CA GLN A 532 -9.06 -3.38 9.76
C GLN A 532 -10.12 -2.70 8.88
N ARG A 533 -10.13 -2.94 7.57
CA ARG A 533 -11.16 -2.39 6.68
C ARG A 533 -12.55 -2.92 7.01
N ARG A 534 -12.67 -4.21 7.35
CA ARG A 534 -13.95 -4.80 7.81
C ARG A 534 -14.41 -4.17 9.11
N GLU A 535 -13.50 -3.93 10.05
CA GLU A 535 -13.83 -3.30 11.33
C GLU A 535 -14.23 -1.83 11.15
N GLN A 536 -13.50 -1.05 10.35
CA GLN A 536 -13.89 0.30 9.98
C GLN A 536 -15.29 0.33 9.37
N LYS A 537 -15.59 -0.58 8.44
CA LYS A 537 -16.93 -0.70 7.87
C LYS A 537 -17.99 -0.98 8.94
N ARG A 538 -17.73 -1.91 9.87
CA ARG A 538 -18.66 -2.18 10.98
C ARG A 538 -18.89 -0.96 11.86
N ILE A 539 -17.85 -0.15 12.13
CA ILE A 539 -17.97 1.08 12.89
C ILE A 539 -18.81 2.10 12.12
N PHE A 540 -18.58 2.27 10.81
CA PHE A 540 -19.40 3.12 9.96
C PHE A 540 -20.86 2.67 9.94
N ASP A 541 -21.12 1.37 9.78
CA ASP A 541 -22.48 0.82 9.77
C ASP A 541 -23.18 1.06 11.13
N LYS A 542 -22.45 0.95 12.26
CA LYS A 542 -22.96 1.27 13.60
C LYS A 542 -23.28 2.77 13.76
N LEU A 543 -22.35 3.64 13.35
CA LEU A 543 -22.56 5.09 13.41
C LEU A 543 -23.75 5.50 12.54
N TYR A 544 -23.83 4.93 11.33
CA TYR A 544 -24.93 5.16 10.41
C TYR A 544 -26.27 4.76 11.02
N ALA A 545 -26.36 3.57 11.64
CA ALA A 545 -27.56 3.12 12.33
C ALA A 545 -27.99 4.06 13.47
N VAL A 546 -27.05 4.62 14.23
CA VAL A 546 -27.35 5.61 15.27
C VAL A 546 -27.84 6.92 14.66
N THR A 547 -27.18 7.43 13.63
CA THR A 547 -27.56 8.70 12.98
C THR A 547 -28.88 8.62 12.23
N GLU A 548 -29.17 7.50 11.55
CA GLU A 548 -30.48 7.23 10.95
C GLU A 548 -31.55 7.10 12.02
N GLY A 549 -31.25 6.39 13.12
CA GLY A 549 -32.18 6.27 14.25
C GLY A 549 -32.52 7.62 14.88
N LEU A 550 -31.57 8.56 14.94
CA LEU A 550 -31.82 9.93 15.39
C LEU A 550 -32.70 10.70 14.40
N LYS A 551 -32.41 10.64 13.09
CA LYS A 551 -33.26 11.26 12.07
C LYS A 551 -34.68 10.71 12.07
N GLN A 552 -34.85 9.40 12.21
CA GLN A 552 -36.18 8.79 12.32
C GLN A 552 -36.92 9.29 13.56
N ARG A 553 -36.25 9.43 14.70
CA ARG A 553 -36.84 10.03 15.91
C ARG A 553 -37.18 11.50 15.75
N GLU A 554 -36.36 12.29 15.07
CA GLU A 554 -36.64 13.68 14.77
C GLU A 554 -37.82 13.82 13.81
N GLU A 555 -37.92 12.97 12.79
CA GLU A 555 -39.07 12.93 11.88
C GLU A 555 -40.35 12.45 12.57
N GLU A 556 -40.27 11.45 13.46
CA GLU A 556 -41.39 11.01 14.29
C GLU A 556 -41.82 12.10 15.27
N ALA A 557 -40.87 12.79 15.92
CA ALA A 557 -41.14 13.92 16.79
C ALA A 557 -41.73 15.11 16.02
N ALA A 558 -41.25 15.40 14.81
CA ALA A 558 -41.80 16.44 13.93
C ALA A 558 -43.20 16.09 13.44
N LYS A 559 -43.48 14.82 13.10
CA LYS A 559 -44.83 14.35 12.76
C LYS A 559 -45.77 14.47 13.96
N LEU A 560 -45.34 14.05 15.16
CA LEU A 560 -46.11 14.21 16.40
C LEU A 560 -46.35 15.69 16.75
N SER A 561 -45.34 16.54 16.59
CA SER A 561 -45.46 17.98 16.83
C SER A 561 -46.34 18.67 15.78
N SER A 562 -46.30 18.25 14.52
CA SER A 562 -47.17 18.76 13.45
C SER A 562 -48.64 18.38 13.66
N LEU A 563 -48.91 17.24 14.31
CA LEU A 563 -50.26 16.83 14.70
C LEU A 563 -50.73 17.50 16.01
N GLY A 564 -49.79 17.91 16.87
CA GLY A 564 -50.07 18.53 18.18
C GLY A 564 -50.65 19.95 18.15
N ASN A 565 -50.50 20.68 17.04
CA ASN A 565 -51.07 22.04 16.91
C ASN A 565 -52.43 22.07 16.16
N GLY A 566 -52.95 20.92 15.74
CA GLY A 566 -54.09 20.86 14.83
C GLY A 566 -55.44 20.42 15.40
N LEU A 567 -55.50 19.71 16.54
CA LEU A 567 -56.77 19.05 16.88
C LEU A 567 -56.97 18.75 18.36
N THR A 568 -57.29 19.78 19.15
CA THR A 568 -58.27 19.61 20.23
C THR A 568 -59.61 19.20 19.62
N GLY A 569 -59.88 17.90 19.62
CA GLY A 569 -61.22 17.35 19.36
C GLY A 569 -61.33 16.58 18.06
N ILE A 570 -61.28 15.25 18.14
CA ILE A 570 -62.39 14.35 17.77
C ILE A 570 -61.92 12.91 17.97
N LEU A 571 -62.47 12.33 19.02
CA LEU A 571 -62.85 10.93 19.25
C LEU A 571 -62.44 9.87 18.20
N ALA A 572 -61.66 8.90 18.73
CA ALA A 572 -62.00 7.49 18.80
C ALA A 572 -62.53 6.77 17.54
N LYS A 573 -61.66 5.97 16.90
CA LYS A 573 -62.02 4.60 16.50
C LYS A 573 -60.78 3.75 16.20
N GLY A 574 -60.80 2.52 16.70
CA GLY A 574 -59.67 1.61 16.83
C GLY A 574 -59.00 1.21 15.52
N LYS A 575 -57.70 0.97 15.60
CA LYS A 575 -56.88 0.48 14.49
C LYS A 575 -56.45 -0.96 14.77
N GLU A 576 -56.99 -1.82 13.93
CA GLU A 576 -56.79 -3.24 13.76
C GLU A 576 -55.30 -3.59 13.58
N VAL A 577 -54.84 -4.61 14.32
CA VAL A 577 -53.47 -5.13 14.29
C VAL A 577 -53.27 -5.90 12.99
N LYS A 578 -52.46 -5.34 12.09
CA LYS A 578 -52.08 -5.94 10.81
C LYS A 578 -50.96 -6.95 11.06
N GLU A 579 -51.29 -8.24 11.01
CA GLU A 579 -50.33 -9.36 11.03
C GLU A 579 -49.25 -9.20 9.93
N GLU A 580 -47.99 -9.33 10.33
CA GLU A 580 -46.86 -9.32 9.39
C GLU A 580 -46.80 -10.62 8.57
N PRO A 581 -46.51 -10.55 7.26
CA PRO A 581 -46.39 -11.72 6.41
C PRO A 581 -45.16 -12.55 6.78
N LYS A 582 -45.40 -13.80 7.22
CA LYS A 582 -44.34 -14.80 7.44
C LYS A 582 -43.51 -15.00 6.15
N PRO A 583 -42.17 -15.10 6.22
CA PRO A 583 -41.33 -15.31 5.06
C PRO A 583 -41.65 -16.65 4.40
N THR A 584 -42.15 -16.58 3.17
CA THR A 584 -42.50 -17.75 2.34
C THR A 584 -41.24 -18.56 2.05
N LEU A 585 -41.22 -19.83 2.47
CA LEU A 585 -40.08 -20.72 2.24
C LEU A 585 -39.71 -20.81 0.76
N ASN A 586 -38.40 -20.84 0.49
CA ASN A 586 -37.87 -21.08 -0.83
C ASN A 586 -38.42 -22.42 -1.37
N PRO A 587 -39.04 -22.47 -2.57
CA PRO A 587 -39.67 -23.67 -3.12
C PRO A 587 -38.73 -24.89 -3.27
N GLN A 588 -37.41 -24.68 -3.24
CA GLN A 588 -36.44 -25.78 -3.18
C GLN A 588 -36.45 -26.52 -1.83
N VAL A 589 -36.70 -25.82 -0.72
CA VAL A 589 -36.83 -26.44 0.62
C VAL A 589 -38.10 -27.27 0.71
N ALA A 590 -39.19 -26.82 0.08
CA ALA A 590 -40.45 -27.56 -0.02
C ALA A 590 -40.32 -28.88 -0.81
N LYS A 591 -39.45 -28.93 -1.83
CA LYS A 591 -39.17 -30.19 -2.55
C LYS A 591 -38.34 -31.17 -1.73
N LEU A 592 -37.42 -30.67 -0.91
CA LEU A 592 -36.60 -31.50 -0.02
C LEU A 592 -37.42 -32.10 1.12
N LEU A 593 -38.43 -31.38 1.60
CA LEU A 593 -39.40 -31.86 2.60
C LEU A 593 -40.06 -33.17 2.19
N GLY A 594 -40.51 -33.28 0.94
CA GLY A 594 -41.15 -34.50 0.42
C GLY A 594 -40.18 -35.68 0.26
N ALA A 595 -38.91 -35.42 -0.07
CA ALA A 595 -37.92 -36.47 -0.30
C ALA A 595 -37.29 -37.02 1.00
N ALA A 596 -37.22 -36.19 2.04
CA ALA A 596 -36.51 -36.49 3.28
C ALA A 596 -37.43 -37.02 4.41
N GLY A 597 -38.75 -36.97 4.24
CA GLY A 597 -39.72 -37.44 5.24
C GLY A 597 -39.67 -36.66 6.57
N LEU A 598 -39.15 -35.43 6.55
CA LEU A 598 -39.15 -34.54 7.70
C LEU A 598 -40.40 -33.65 7.67
N GLU A 599 -40.94 -33.33 8.84
CA GLU A 599 -42.04 -32.38 8.98
C GLU A 599 -41.57 -30.95 8.63
N ALA A 600 -42.45 -30.16 8.00
CA ALA A 600 -42.20 -28.74 7.64
C ALA A 600 -41.50 -27.91 8.75
N PRO A 601 -41.99 -27.90 10.00
CA PRO A 601 -41.36 -27.13 11.07
C PRO A 601 -39.95 -27.63 11.45
N GLU A 602 -39.65 -28.92 11.26
CA GLU A 602 -38.31 -29.45 11.58
C GLU A 602 -37.28 -29.00 10.55
N VAL A 603 -37.65 -28.97 9.27
CA VAL A 603 -36.75 -28.51 8.20
C VAL A 603 -36.50 -27.01 8.30
N GLU A 604 -37.51 -26.21 8.66
CA GLU A 604 -37.35 -24.78 8.94
C GLU A 604 -36.33 -24.56 10.06
N LYS A 605 -36.49 -25.23 11.19
CA LYS A 605 -35.55 -25.14 12.32
C LYS A 605 -34.14 -25.60 11.93
N LEU A 606 -34.03 -26.66 11.13
CA LEU A 606 -32.74 -27.15 10.63
C LEU A 606 -32.07 -26.14 9.69
N PHE A 607 -32.86 -25.47 8.84
CA PHE A 607 -32.39 -24.44 7.93
C PHE A 607 -31.93 -23.19 8.67
N GLU A 608 -32.68 -22.75 9.68
CA GLU A 608 -32.30 -21.63 10.54
C GLU A 608 -30.95 -21.88 11.23
N GLU A 609 -30.74 -23.07 11.80
CA GLU A 609 -29.44 -23.44 12.37
C GLU A 609 -28.35 -23.52 11.29
N TYR A 610 -28.64 -24.11 10.13
CA TYR A 610 -27.68 -24.20 9.02
C TYR A 610 -27.17 -22.82 8.58
N ILE A 611 -28.07 -21.85 8.40
CA ILE A 611 -27.72 -20.50 7.94
C ILE A 611 -26.78 -19.80 8.92
N LYS A 612 -26.93 -20.00 10.23
CA LYS A 612 -26.04 -19.42 11.26
C LYS A 612 -24.57 -19.84 11.10
N PHE A 613 -24.32 -21.03 10.54
CA PHE A 613 -22.98 -21.58 10.37
C PHE A 613 -22.48 -21.61 8.91
N SER A 614 -23.36 -21.31 7.95
CA SER A 614 -23.01 -21.18 6.53
C SER A 614 -22.17 -19.93 6.23
N ASP A 615 -21.43 -19.93 5.14
CA ASP A 615 -20.74 -18.75 4.63
C ASP A 615 -21.69 -17.80 3.88
N SER A 616 -21.16 -16.67 3.39
CA SER A 616 -21.93 -15.69 2.62
C SER A 616 -22.52 -16.25 1.32
N SER A 617 -22.07 -17.41 0.85
CA SER A 617 -22.61 -18.12 -0.31
C SER A 617 -23.62 -19.21 0.07
N GLN A 618 -24.10 -19.25 1.32
CA GLN A 618 -25.02 -20.27 1.85
C GLN A 618 -24.46 -21.69 1.77
N HIS A 619 -23.13 -21.80 1.74
CA HIS A 619 -22.42 -23.06 1.72
C HIS A 619 -21.75 -23.31 3.06
N LEU A 620 -21.79 -24.57 3.50
CA LEU A 620 -21.18 -24.99 4.74
C LEU A 620 -19.79 -25.55 4.45
N GLY A 621 -18.75 -24.94 5.02
CA GLY A 621 -17.41 -25.52 5.01
C GLY A 621 -17.21 -26.54 6.14
N LYS A 622 -16.17 -27.37 6.07
CA LYS A 622 -15.86 -28.41 7.07
C LYS A 622 -15.91 -27.93 8.54
N ARG A 623 -15.38 -26.73 8.82
CA ARG A 623 -15.42 -26.13 10.17
C ARG A 623 -16.83 -25.66 10.58
N GLY A 624 -17.61 -25.13 9.64
CA GLY A 624 -19.00 -24.74 9.87
C GLY A 624 -19.86 -25.97 10.14
N PHE A 625 -19.62 -27.06 9.41
CA PHE A 625 -20.29 -28.35 9.61
C PHE A 625 -20.10 -28.92 11.00
N ALA A 626 -18.86 -29.02 11.49
CA ALA A 626 -18.61 -29.54 12.83
C ALA A 626 -19.36 -28.74 13.92
N ARG A 627 -19.41 -27.40 13.78
CA ARG A 627 -20.14 -26.53 14.71
C ARG A 627 -21.65 -26.68 14.61
N LEU A 628 -22.19 -26.79 13.39
CA LEU A 628 -23.62 -27.02 13.16
C LEU A 628 -24.06 -28.35 13.79
N VAL A 629 -23.31 -29.43 13.57
CA VAL A 629 -23.63 -30.74 14.15
C VAL A 629 -23.53 -30.70 15.68
N GLN A 630 -22.54 -30.00 16.24
CA GLN A 630 -22.44 -29.81 17.68
C GLN A 630 -23.60 -28.97 18.26
N ALA A 631 -24.11 -27.99 17.53
CA ALA A 631 -25.27 -27.20 17.92
C ALA A 631 -26.57 -28.03 17.90
N LEU A 632 -26.71 -28.93 16.93
CA LEU A 632 -27.87 -29.81 16.81
C LEU A 632 -27.82 -31.02 17.77
N LEU A 633 -26.62 -31.47 18.15
CA LEU A 633 -26.37 -32.59 19.07
C LEU A 633 -25.49 -32.15 20.26
N PRO A 634 -25.99 -31.33 21.18
CA PRO A 634 -25.19 -30.77 22.26
C PRO A 634 -24.58 -31.82 23.21
N ASN A 635 -25.17 -33.02 23.26
CA ASN A 635 -24.73 -34.12 24.12
C ASN A 635 -23.73 -35.07 23.43
N THR A 636 -23.42 -34.86 22.15
CA THR A 636 -22.47 -35.70 21.42
C THR A 636 -21.13 -34.98 21.33
N ASP A 637 -20.06 -35.63 21.84
CA ASP A 637 -18.71 -35.10 21.71
C ASP A 637 -18.19 -35.34 20.27
N VAL A 638 -18.44 -34.36 19.40
CA VAL A 638 -18.05 -34.38 17.99
C VAL A 638 -16.61 -33.87 17.84
N GLN A 639 -15.63 -34.60 18.39
CA GLN A 639 -14.22 -34.22 18.20
C GLN A 639 -13.61 -34.81 16.94
N GLY A 640 -12.85 -33.96 16.24
CA GLY A 640 -11.83 -34.28 15.23
C GLY A 640 -12.18 -35.40 14.27
N ALA A 641 -11.78 -36.63 14.61
CA ALA A 641 -11.94 -37.81 13.75
C ALA A 641 -13.40 -38.06 13.35
N LYS A 642 -14.35 -37.99 14.28
CA LYS A 642 -15.77 -38.24 13.98
C LYS A 642 -16.38 -37.17 13.07
N ALA A 643 -16.00 -35.91 13.29
CA ALA A 643 -16.45 -34.80 12.45
C ALA A 643 -15.94 -34.94 11.01
N ASP A 644 -14.70 -35.42 10.87
CA ASP A 644 -14.04 -35.65 9.60
C ASP A 644 -14.67 -36.82 8.81
N ASP A 645 -15.02 -37.89 9.51
CA ASP A 645 -15.72 -39.04 8.94
C ASP A 645 -17.12 -38.65 8.45
N TRP A 646 -17.89 -37.93 9.28
CA TRP A 646 -19.20 -37.42 8.91
C TRP A 646 -19.14 -36.43 7.75
N TRP A 647 -18.15 -35.53 7.75
CA TRP A 647 -17.92 -34.63 6.64
C TRP A 647 -17.60 -35.37 5.33
N SER A 648 -16.86 -36.47 5.42
CA SER A 648 -16.56 -37.31 4.26
C SER A 648 -17.81 -38.01 3.74
N GLN A 649 -18.68 -38.49 4.63
CA GLN A 649 -19.96 -39.11 4.25
C GLN A 649 -20.90 -38.13 3.54
N VAL A 650 -21.06 -36.91 4.06
CA VAL A 650 -21.87 -35.85 3.42
C VAL A 650 -21.42 -35.60 1.98
N ARG A 651 -20.11 -35.69 1.73
CA ARG A 651 -19.54 -35.48 0.38
C ARG A 651 -19.75 -36.68 -0.53
N SER A 652 -19.64 -37.90 -0.01
CA SER A 652 -19.87 -39.12 -0.77
C SER A 652 -21.34 -39.26 -1.18
N ASP A 653 -22.27 -38.96 -0.26
CA ASP A 653 -23.72 -39.03 -0.51
C ASP A 653 -24.19 -38.01 -1.57
N SER A 654 -23.37 -37.00 -1.90
CA SER A 654 -23.70 -36.03 -2.97
C SER A 654 -23.60 -36.60 -4.38
N VAL A 655 -22.84 -37.68 -4.60
CA VAL A 655 -22.56 -38.19 -5.95
C VAL A 655 -23.77 -38.97 -6.48
N ASP A 656 -24.52 -39.63 -5.60
CA ASP A 656 -25.63 -40.49 -5.98
C ASP A 656 -26.90 -39.71 -6.38
N PHE A 657 -27.04 -38.45 -5.95
CA PHE A 657 -28.22 -37.63 -6.25
C PHE A 657 -28.11 -36.84 -7.56
N ALA A 658 -26.88 -36.60 -8.04
CA ALA A 658 -26.66 -35.96 -9.35
C ALA A 658 -26.80 -36.94 -10.53
N GLY A 659 -26.97 -38.24 -10.24
CA GLY A 659 -27.16 -39.30 -11.23
C GLY A 659 -28.57 -39.29 -11.83
N GLY A 660 -28.73 -38.50 -12.90
CA GLY A 660 -29.94 -38.55 -13.72
C GLY A 660 -29.80 -37.97 -15.13
N VAL A 661 -28.86 -37.04 -15.37
CA VAL A 661 -28.59 -36.51 -16.72
C VAL A 661 -27.13 -36.08 -16.82
N ALA A 662 -26.23 -37.03 -17.08
CA ALA A 662 -24.86 -36.73 -17.50
C ALA A 662 -24.34 -37.90 -18.34
N GLU A 663 -24.88 -38.04 -19.55
CA GLU A 663 -24.20 -38.76 -20.62
C GLU A 663 -22.97 -37.94 -21.06
N ASP A 664 -21.85 -38.65 -21.17
CA ASP A 664 -20.69 -38.39 -22.01
C ASP A 664 -19.86 -37.12 -21.77
N ALA A 665 -19.03 -37.16 -20.73
CA ALA A 665 -17.79 -36.39 -20.68
C ALA A 665 -16.66 -37.19 -20.00
N GLU A 666 -16.26 -38.30 -20.63
CA GLU A 666 -14.99 -38.95 -20.29
C GLU A 666 -13.81 -38.10 -20.78
N GLY A 667 -12.89 -37.76 -19.88
CA GLY A 667 -11.52 -37.40 -20.26
C GLY A 667 -10.99 -36.06 -19.74
N SER A 668 -10.88 -35.87 -18.42
CA SER A 668 -9.83 -35.00 -17.86
C SER A 668 -9.62 -35.15 -16.35
N THR A 669 -8.90 -36.18 -15.92
CA THR A 669 -8.44 -36.32 -14.53
C THR A 669 -7.12 -35.58 -14.32
N LYS A 670 -7.13 -34.25 -14.39
CA LYS A 670 -6.08 -33.42 -13.79
C LYS A 670 -6.64 -32.77 -12.53
N SER A 671 -6.07 -33.17 -11.39
CA SER A 671 -6.38 -32.69 -10.05
C SER A 671 -6.34 -31.16 -9.99
N GLN A 672 -7.48 -30.51 -10.19
CA GLN A 672 -7.67 -29.13 -9.76
C GLN A 672 -7.53 -29.15 -8.23
N GLY A 673 -6.53 -28.42 -7.73
CA GLY A 673 -6.24 -28.32 -6.30
C GLY A 673 -7.51 -28.05 -5.51
N SER A 674 -7.63 -28.71 -4.36
CA SER A 674 -8.84 -28.78 -3.54
C SER A 674 -9.34 -27.38 -3.15
N ARG A 675 -10.10 -26.72 -4.02
CA ARG A 675 -10.96 -25.62 -3.63
C ARG A 675 -11.88 -26.22 -2.57
N GLY A 676 -11.79 -25.66 -1.36
CA GLY A 676 -12.30 -26.27 -0.14
C GLY A 676 -13.69 -26.83 -0.40
N ALA A 677 -13.85 -28.13 -0.20
CA ALA A 677 -15.14 -28.76 -0.40
C ALA A 677 -16.18 -28.04 0.46
N THR A 678 -17.32 -27.75 -0.15
CA THR A 678 -18.47 -27.11 0.47
C THR A 678 -19.67 -28.03 0.41
N CYS A 679 -20.55 -27.93 1.39
CA CYS A 679 -21.82 -28.66 1.44
C CYS A 679 -22.97 -27.66 1.27
N SER A 680 -23.97 -27.99 0.45
CA SER A 680 -25.22 -27.23 0.33
C SER A 680 -26.23 -27.68 1.39
N PHE A 681 -27.25 -26.87 1.66
CA PHE A 681 -28.29 -27.24 2.63
C PHE A 681 -28.99 -28.56 2.26
N ALA A 682 -29.23 -28.79 0.96
CA ALA A 682 -29.83 -30.03 0.47
C ALA A 682 -28.99 -31.25 0.83
N GLN A 683 -27.67 -31.19 0.57
CA GLN A 683 -26.73 -32.26 0.90
C GLN A 683 -26.68 -32.51 2.41
N PHE A 684 -26.65 -31.44 3.21
CA PHE A 684 -26.65 -31.54 4.66
C PHE A 684 -27.94 -32.17 5.19
N CYS A 685 -29.10 -31.72 4.69
CA CYS A 685 -30.41 -32.21 5.13
C CYS A 685 -30.57 -33.72 4.85
N MET A 686 -30.18 -34.17 3.65
CA MET A 686 -30.23 -35.59 3.30
C MET A 686 -29.31 -36.44 4.19
N TRP A 687 -28.07 -35.98 4.40
CA TRP A 687 -27.16 -36.66 5.31
C TRP A 687 -27.70 -36.68 6.74
N TRP A 688 -28.32 -35.59 7.20
CA TRP A 688 -28.90 -35.47 8.53
C TRP A 688 -30.02 -36.50 8.77
N VAL A 689 -30.94 -36.65 7.81
CA VAL A 689 -31.99 -37.67 7.86
C VAL A 689 -31.40 -39.08 7.89
N LYS A 690 -30.45 -39.37 6.98
CA LYS A 690 -29.76 -40.67 6.92
C LYS A 690 -28.97 -40.95 8.20
N SER A 691 -28.43 -39.93 8.85
CA SER A 691 -27.72 -40.06 10.12
C SER A 691 -28.67 -40.31 11.28
N LYS A 692 -29.79 -39.58 11.36
CA LYS A 692 -30.85 -39.82 12.37
C LYS A 692 -31.39 -41.25 12.29
N ALA A 693 -31.63 -41.75 11.07
CA ALA A 693 -32.07 -43.12 10.85
C ALA A 693 -31.05 -44.16 11.34
N ARG A 694 -29.74 -43.86 11.26
CA ARG A 694 -28.65 -44.73 11.75
C ARG A 694 -28.46 -44.67 13.27
N SER A 695 -28.78 -43.54 13.91
CA SER A 695 -28.66 -43.37 15.36
C SER A 695 -29.92 -43.77 16.14
N GLY A 696 -31.05 -43.93 15.46
CA GLY A 696 -32.35 -44.28 16.05
C GLY A 696 -32.65 -45.79 16.07
N GLY A 697 -31.61 -46.64 16.06
CA GLY A 697 -31.69 -48.09 16.20
C GLY A 697 -31.00 -48.57 17.47
#